data_AF-A0A087SZH2-F1
#
_entry.id   AF-A0A087SZH2-F1
#
_cell.length_a   1.000
_cell.length_b   1.000
_cell.length_c   1.000
_cell.angle_alpha   90.00
_cell.angle_beta   90.00
_cell.angle_gamma   90.00
#
_symmetry.space_group_name_H-M   'P 1'
#
loop_
_entity.id
_entity.type
_entity.pdbx_description
1 polymer ?
#
loop_
_entity_poly.entity_id
_entity_poly.type
_entity_poly.pdbx_seq_one_letter_code
_entity_poly.pdbx_strand_id
1 'polypeptide(L)'
;MFRGLLVNARISCIFIFSLVCLNGKCQVLRNKYMNVNYRGQPFLNDRYPSNSRYNPWEHSRFSSSQNTITSDSRCDKSQNYKNDSVMAYLRVGKVQGFVFHLCDGPGVPEYDRPNSKHPPKIYRNITVFLGIPYARSPIDNRRFKPPQVYPTFSHLQATRYRSSCPQSLKFTGFETGISDTDEDCLYLNVFSPSVEPQSEKYAVMIYIHGGEWDHGSANIFPAHMLAASQEVVVVTFNYRLGALGFFSTGESSAAGNYGLFDQAMAIQWVYDNIGSFNGDNEKITLFGPGVGAASSGIHALSSRLGKKIHRVIAQSGSAVADWAVNSNNYTVFNNSMEFASTLNCQSPSSWRTVECLRFAPLNLIQASNYKPKVGWFHWSPVIDVCTREENRRILPDTPENMVKQHKDNLHADFSYMSGVTRDEAVSMLLQEAKLKGSKFNYEITKSAFQRKIEEYSAIFNYTLDAVALSKAIEFMYLPHEKDLANQTLLREGYINMLSDSYVKAPNDKMLKLLLKRKIRTYTYVLNSSLEGLQSIKDHEHIFGDVVPHDTEYYFITGAPFMDPKLYPKGLNLGEAQWTERDRNMSQFFMTVWANFAKFGNPTPAKVFDVSWELTGLRNMQYLSINTTNFTTIMLSGYRQKESQFWNSYLPALMKLSSIPASYCQPLFQPWEDKKHHYLGALWGVLGAVGLFLIMSVLCCCLYCRAKSKHVVSTEDIPDAVSMTPSSVDTLLK
;
A
#
# COMPACT_ATOMS: atom_id res chain seq x y z
N MET A 1 16.61 -39.43 -36.39
CA MET A 1 16.24 -38.51 -37.48
C MET A 1 15.76 -37.20 -36.86
N PHE A 2 16.68 -36.28 -36.55
CA PHE A 2 16.82 -34.95 -37.21
C PHE A 2 15.48 -34.19 -37.39
N ARG A 3 15.19 -33.17 -36.55
CA ARG A 3 15.43 -31.72 -36.75
C ARG A 3 14.69 -31.11 -37.97
N GLY A 4 13.85 -30.09 -37.73
CA GLY A 4 13.60 -29.05 -38.74
C GLY A 4 12.26 -28.30 -38.71
N LEU A 5 12.31 -27.05 -38.21
CA LEU A 5 11.61 -25.86 -38.72
C LEU A 5 10.14 -25.56 -38.36
N LEU A 6 10.02 -24.67 -37.37
CA LEU A 6 9.15 -23.48 -37.35
C LEU A 6 8.98 -22.83 -38.73
N VAL A 7 7.73 -22.52 -39.15
CA VAL A 7 7.37 -21.27 -39.85
C VAL A 7 5.94 -20.83 -39.48
N ASN A 8 5.83 -19.54 -39.17
CA ASN A 8 4.66 -18.68 -39.02
C ASN A 8 3.37 -19.05 -39.78
N ALA A 9 2.22 -18.95 -39.09
CA ALA A 9 1.00 -18.39 -39.69
C ALA A 9 0.10 -17.77 -38.60
N ARG A 10 0.12 -16.43 -38.54
CA ARG A 10 -0.85 -15.59 -37.85
C ARG A 10 -2.06 -15.38 -38.77
N ILE A 11 -3.25 -15.36 -38.15
CA ILE A 11 -4.49 -14.70 -38.59
C ILE A 11 -5.33 -15.45 -39.64
N SER A 12 -6.53 -15.87 -39.23
CA SER A 12 -7.77 -15.21 -39.69
C SER A 12 -8.96 -15.65 -38.83
N CYS A 13 -9.54 -14.68 -38.12
CA CYS A 13 -10.83 -14.80 -37.45
C CYS A 13 -11.92 -15.04 -38.50
N ILE A 14 -12.64 -16.16 -38.39
CA ILE A 14 -13.87 -16.39 -39.14
C ILE A 14 -15.02 -15.78 -38.33
N PHE A 15 -15.49 -14.61 -38.76
CA PHE A 15 -16.79 -14.08 -38.37
C PHE A 15 -17.88 -14.90 -39.06
N ILE A 16 -18.71 -15.59 -38.28
CA ILE A 16 -19.91 -16.25 -38.79
C ILE A 16 -21.01 -15.18 -38.90
N PHE A 17 -21.34 -14.76 -40.12
CA PHE A 17 -22.59 -14.09 -40.43
C PHE A 17 -23.65 -15.13 -40.78
N SER A 18 -24.71 -15.21 -39.98
CA SER A 18 -25.89 -16.02 -40.30
C SER A 18 -26.70 -15.34 -41.41
N LEU A 19 -26.79 -15.98 -42.58
CA LEU A 19 -27.74 -15.65 -43.65
C LEU A 19 -29.05 -16.40 -43.39
N VAL A 20 -30.17 -15.67 -43.29
CA VAL A 20 -31.52 -16.25 -43.43
C VAL A 20 -32.08 -15.76 -44.75
N CYS A 21 -32.20 -16.67 -45.72
CA CYS A 21 -32.87 -16.45 -46.99
C CYS A 21 -34.33 -16.85 -46.89
N LEU A 22 -35.24 -15.90 -47.13
CA LEU A 22 -36.62 -16.19 -47.54
C LEU A 22 -36.97 -15.27 -48.71
N ASN A 23 -37.26 -15.90 -49.85
CA ASN A 23 -37.81 -15.34 -51.10
C ASN A 23 -37.05 -14.16 -51.75
N GLY A 24 -35.95 -14.50 -52.43
CA GLY A 24 -35.66 -13.97 -53.77
C GLY A 24 -35.19 -12.52 -53.92
N LYS A 25 -34.96 -11.75 -52.85
CA LYS A 25 -34.27 -10.45 -52.92
C LYS A 25 -33.38 -10.22 -51.70
N CYS A 26 -32.07 -10.15 -51.90
CA CYS A 26 -31.12 -9.73 -50.86
C CYS A 26 -31.12 -8.20 -50.72
N GLN A 27 -31.51 -7.67 -49.55
CA GLN A 27 -31.23 -6.30 -49.14
C GLN A 27 -30.42 -6.31 -47.84
N VAL A 28 -29.33 -5.54 -47.81
CA VAL A 28 -28.53 -5.28 -46.60
C VAL A 28 -29.27 -4.24 -45.76
N LEU A 29 -29.88 -4.67 -44.65
CA LEU A 29 -30.48 -3.77 -43.67
C LEU A 29 -29.38 -3.11 -42.82
N ARG A 30 -29.10 -1.84 -43.13
CA ARG A 30 -28.29 -0.93 -42.30
C ARG A 30 -29.20 -0.39 -41.19
N ASN A 31 -29.22 -1.01 -40.01
CA ASN A 31 -29.96 -0.47 -38.88
C ASN A 31 -29.20 0.68 -38.22
N LYS A 32 -29.71 1.89 -38.47
CA LYS A 32 -29.53 3.12 -37.71
C LYS A 32 -29.99 2.88 -36.27
N TYR A 33 -29.09 3.04 -35.30
CA TYR A 33 -29.49 3.37 -33.93
C TYR A 33 -29.50 4.88 -33.75
N MET A 34 -30.53 5.35 -33.04
CA MET A 34 -30.91 6.74 -32.88
C MET A 34 -29.82 7.61 -32.25
N ASN A 35 -29.61 8.78 -32.87
CA ASN A 35 -28.97 9.94 -32.28
C ASN A 35 -29.81 10.45 -31.11
N VAL A 36 -29.22 10.46 -29.90
CA VAL A 36 -29.54 11.48 -28.89
C VAL A 36 -28.31 12.38 -28.79
N ASN A 37 -28.51 13.64 -29.14
CA ASN A 37 -27.51 14.69 -29.20
C ASN A 37 -26.89 14.96 -27.82
N TYR A 38 -25.57 14.83 -27.70
CA TYR A 38 -24.77 15.71 -26.84
C TYR A 38 -23.58 16.21 -27.63
N ARG A 39 -23.53 17.54 -27.83
CA ARG A 39 -22.48 18.25 -28.55
C ARG A 39 -21.19 18.22 -27.73
N GLY A 40 -20.15 17.59 -28.27
CA GLY A 40 -18.75 17.78 -27.88
C GLY A 40 -17.92 17.83 -29.15
N GLN A 41 -17.23 18.95 -29.41
CA GLN A 41 -16.41 19.16 -30.60
C GLN A 41 -15.16 18.25 -30.60
N PRO A 42 -14.62 17.87 -31.78
CA PRO A 42 -13.56 16.89 -31.91
C PRO A 42 -12.16 17.52 -31.93
N PHE A 43 -11.20 16.93 -31.22
CA PHE A 43 -9.78 17.11 -31.52
C PHE A 43 -9.22 15.86 -32.20
N LEU A 44 -9.01 16.04 -33.50
CA LEU A 44 -8.06 15.45 -34.44
C LEU A 44 -7.25 14.21 -33.99
N ASN A 45 -7.63 13.12 -34.65
CA ASN A 45 -6.81 12.06 -35.23
C ASN A 45 -5.33 12.43 -35.48
N ASP A 46 -4.41 11.66 -34.91
CA ASP A 46 -3.15 11.34 -35.60
C ASP A 46 -2.75 9.88 -35.36
N ARG A 47 -2.36 9.25 -36.47
CA ARG A 47 -2.13 7.82 -36.66
C ARG A 47 -0.81 7.40 -36.01
N TYR A 48 -0.83 6.34 -35.20
CA TYR A 48 0.39 5.59 -34.88
C TYR A 48 0.45 4.30 -35.72
N PRO A 49 1.52 4.06 -36.51
CA PRO A 49 1.70 2.79 -37.18
C PRO A 49 2.27 1.75 -36.23
N SER A 50 1.59 0.61 -36.16
CA SER A 50 2.06 -0.62 -35.54
C SER A 50 3.23 -1.22 -36.32
N ASN A 51 4.45 -1.18 -35.77
CA ASN A 51 5.50 -2.21 -35.96
C ASN A 51 6.82 -1.79 -35.30
N SER A 52 7.11 -2.30 -34.10
CA SER A 52 8.48 -2.66 -33.74
C SER A 52 8.48 -3.79 -32.71
N ARG A 53 9.31 -4.81 -32.96
CA ARG A 53 9.66 -5.83 -31.97
C ARG A 53 10.46 -5.12 -30.89
N TYR A 54 9.84 -4.84 -29.75
CA TYR A 54 10.48 -4.19 -28.62
C TYR A 54 11.42 -5.17 -27.92
N ASN A 55 12.71 -4.82 -27.88
CA ASN A 55 13.74 -5.50 -27.11
C ASN A 55 13.65 -5.03 -25.64
N PRO A 56 13.36 -5.90 -24.66
CA PRO A 56 13.06 -5.48 -23.28
C PRO A 56 14.29 -5.03 -22.46
N TRP A 57 15.43 -4.75 -23.09
CA TRP A 57 16.69 -4.39 -22.42
C TRP A 57 17.22 -3.00 -22.78
N GLU A 58 16.51 -2.23 -23.60
CA GLU A 58 16.84 -0.82 -23.90
C GLU A 58 15.72 0.11 -23.42
N HIS A 59 15.63 0.32 -22.11
CA HIS A 59 14.97 1.54 -21.62
C HIS A 59 15.97 2.70 -21.68
N SER A 60 15.87 3.45 -22.77
CA SER A 60 16.50 4.74 -22.96
C SER A 60 16.08 5.71 -21.87
N ARG A 61 17.08 6.22 -21.14
CA ARG A 61 17.28 7.65 -20.86
C ARG A 61 16.01 8.48 -20.59
N PHE A 62 15.26 8.14 -19.55
CA PHE A 62 14.73 9.19 -18.68
C PHE A 62 15.76 9.40 -17.58
N SER A 63 16.72 10.27 -17.90
CA SER A 63 17.60 10.89 -16.91
C SER A 63 16.71 11.77 -16.03
N SER A 64 16.20 11.24 -14.93
CA SER A 64 15.87 12.12 -13.80
C SER A 64 17.20 12.78 -13.41
N SER A 65 17.34 14.06 -13.77
CA SER A 65 18.48 14.89 -13.38
C SER A 65 18.38 15.27 -11.91
N GLN A 66 18.08 14.32 -11.03
CA GLN A 66 18.39 14.47 -9.62
C GLN A 66 19.88 14.15 -9.50
N ASN A 67 20.69 15.20 -9.42
CA ASN A 67 22.08 15.06 -9.00
C ASN A 67 22.09 14.21 -7.74
N THR A 68 22.83 13.10 -7.75
CA THR A 68 23.00 12.28 -6.56
C THR A 68 23.56 13.17 -5.46
N ILE A 69 22.79 13.37 -4.40
CA ILE A 69 23.27 14.07 -3.20
C ILE A 69 24.18 13.07 -2.49
N THR A 70 25.49 13.22 -2.68
CA THR A 70 26.50 12.30 -2.13
C THR A 70 27.09 12.76 -0.80
N SER A 71 26.75 13.95 -0.33
CA SER A 71 27.13 14.47 0.98
C SER A 71 26.14 15.51 1.48
N ASP A 72 26.19 15.79 2.77
CA ASP A 72 25.57 16.98 3.34
C ASP A 72 26.18 18.23 2.67
N SER A 73 25.35 19.06 2.04
CA SER A 73 25.86 20.17 1.24
C SER A 73 26.36 21.34 2.08
N ARG A 74 26.15 21.28 3.39
CA ARG A 74 26.62 22.25 4.37
C ARG A 74 28.05 21.96 4.83
N CYS A 75 28.59 20.76 4.56
CA CYS A 75 29.99 20.42 4.78
C CYS A 75 30.95 21.40 4.06
N ASP A 76 32.15 21.59 4.60
CA ASP A 76 33.18 22.42 3.96
C ASP A 76 33.53 21.91 2.54
N LYS A 77 33.31 22.76 1.54
CA LYS A 77 33.57 22.48 0.12
C LYS A 77 35.06 22.51 -0.24
N SER A 78 35.92 23.04 0.64
CA SER A 78 37.37 23.07 0.41
C SER A 78 38.00 21.67 0.48
N GLN A 79 37.34 20.75 1.17
CA GLN A 79 37.73 19.35 1.20
C GLN A 79 37.13 18.62 0.00
N ASN A 80 37.99 18.21 -0.94
CA ASN A 80 37.62 17.29 -2.01
C ASN A 80 37.32 15.91 -1.40
N TYR A 81 36.14 15.73 -0.83
CA TYR A 81 35.67 14.43 -0.39
C TYR A 81 35.50 13.55 -1.62
N LYS A 82 36.30 12.49 -1.71
CA LYS A 82 36.13 11.49 -2.77
C LYS A 82 34.79 10.79 -2.54
N ASN A 83 33.98 10.68 -3.58
CA ASN A 83 32.84 9.76 -3.58
C ASN A 83 33.39 8.33 -3.58
N ASP A 84 33.72 7.84 -2.39
CA ASP A 84 34.23 6.49 -2.23
C ASP A 84 33.11 5.50 -2.54
N SER A 85 33.31 4.71 -3.59
CA SER A 85 32.36 3.67 -3.95
C SER A 85 32.52 2.47 -3.02
N VAL A 86 31.39 1.93 -2.56
CA VAL A 86 31.38 0.82 -1.60
C VAL A 86 30.61 -0.35 -2.19
N MET A 87 31.15 -1.57 -2.05
CA MET A 87 30.56 -2.79 -2.61
C MET A 87 29.92 -3.65 -1.52
N ALA A 88 28.70 -4.14 -1.77
CA ALA A 88 28.07 -5.18 -0.98
C ALA A 88 27.70 -6.39 -1.86
N TYR A 89 27.82 -7.59 -1.31
CA TYR A 89 27.72 -8.86 -2.04
C TYR A 89 26.47 -9.63 -1.61
N LEU A 90 25.37 -9.46 -2.35
CA LEU A 90 24.10 -10.12 -2.08
C LEU A 90 24.09 -11.55 -2.62
N ARG A 91 23.12 -12.35 -2.17
CA ARG A 91 22.89 -13.69 -2.75
C ARG A 91 22.59 -13.66 -4.25
N VAL A 92 21.94 -12.58 -4.70
CA VAL A 92 21.47 -12.42 -6.08
C VAL A 92 22.41 -11.61 -6.97
N GLY A 93 23.44 -10.97 -6.44
CA GLY A 93 24.32 -10.10 -7.21
C GLY A 93 25.15 -9.14 -6.37
N LYS A 94 25.95 -8.30 -7.02
CA LYS A 94 26.79 -7.28 -6.38
C LYS A 94 26.15 -5.90 -6.51
N VAL A 95 26.09 -5.14 -5.42
CA VAL A 95 25.56 -3.77 -5.42
C VAL A 95 26.66 -2.78 -5.04
N GLN A 96 26.72 -1.66 -5.77
CA GLN A 96 27.65 -0.57 -5.55
C GLN A 96 26.91 0.63 -4.98
N GLY A 97 27.20 0.98 -3.74
CA GLY A 97 26.76 2.19 -3.05
C GLY A 97 27.89 3.22 -2.95
N PHE A 98 27.74 4.15 -2.03
CA PHE A 98 28.69 5.25 -1.82
C PHE A 98 28.77 5.64 -0.33
N VAL A 99 29.87 6.28 0.05
CA VAL A 99 30.00 6.93 1.36
C VAL A 99 29.33 8.31 1.33
N PHE A 100 28.51 8.60 2.33
CA PHE A 100 27.88 9.89 2.57
C PHE A 100 28.49 10.53 3.82
N HIS A 101 28.81 11.83 3.72
CA HIS A 101 29.44 12.59 4.80
C HIS A 101 28.43 13.48 5.51
N LEU A 102 28.31 13.34 6.83
CA LEU A 102 27.53 14.20 7.72
C LEU A 102 28.46 15.16 8.46
N CYS A 103 28.10 16.44 8.54
CA CYS A 103 28.92 17.48 9.18
C CYS A 103 28.24 18.17 10.37
N ASP A 104 27.13 17.61 10.84
CA ASP A 104 26.48 17.98 12.09
C ASP A 104 25.91 16.70 12.72
N GLY A 105 25.57 16.76 14.00
CA GLY A 105 25.03 15.64 14.72
C GLY A 105 24.91 15.89 16.22
N PRO A 106 24.39 14.90 16.96
CA PRO A 106 24.37 14.92 18.42
C PRO A 106 25.78 15.14 18.99
N GLY A 107 25.90 16.11 19.91
CA GLY A 107 27.15 16.44 20.59
C GLY A 107 28.11 17.38 19.85
N VAL A 108 27.78 17.81 18.62
CA VAL A 108 28.59 18.81 17.90
C VAL A 108 28.45 20.20 18.58
N PRO A 109 29.56 20.82 19.03
CA PRO A 109 29.54 22.14 19.68
C PRO A 109 29.03 23.22 18.73
N GLU A 110 28.35 24.24 19.24
CA GLU A 110 27.77 25.34 18.45
C GLU A 110 28.77 25.99 17.48
N TYR A 111 30.01 26.16 17.94
CA TYR A 111 31.11 26.71 17.14
C TYR A 111 31.46 25.87 15.90
N ASP A 112 31.26 24.55 15.91
CA ASP A 112 31.59 23.63 14.81
C ASP A 112 30.38 23.30 13.91
N ARG A 113 29.19 23.87 14.20
CA ARG A 113 27.96 23.57 13.46
C ARG A 113 27.91 24.26 12.09
N PRO A 114 27.16 23.69 11.13
CA PRO A 114 26.78 24.39 9.90
C PRO A 114 26.16 25.76 10.20
N ASN A 115 26.60 26.79 9.49
CA ASN A 115 26.28 28.22 9.69
C ASN A 115 27.10 28.96 10.76
N SER A 116 28.05 28.31 11.43
CA SER A 116 29.05 29.03 12.23
C SER A 116 30.06 29.77 11.34
N LYS A 117 30.90 30.62 11.92
CA LYS A 117 32.00 31.30 11.20
C LYS A 117 33.09 30.32 10.71
N HIS A 118 33.06 29.06 11.14
CA HIS A 118 34.08 28.07 10.87
C HIS A 118 33.56 26.99 9.90
N PRO A 119 34.41 26.47 9.02
CA PRO A 119 34.03 25.37 8.13
C PRO A 119 33.65 24.14 8.96
N PRO A 120 32.44 23.58 8.79
CA PRO A 120 32.00 22.44 9.58
C PRO A 120 32.82 21.21 9.20
N LYS A 121 33.33 20.51 10.21
CA LYS A 121 34.07 19.26 10.07
C LYS A 121 33.11 18.10 9.82
N ILE A 122 33.61 17.03 9.21
CA ILE A 122 32.87 15.76 9.17
C ILE A 122 32.63 15.30 10.61
N TYR A 123 31.36 15.14 10.96
CA TYR A 123 30.87 14.49 12.16
C TYR A 123 30.97 12.98 12.02
N ARG A 124 30.39 12.42 10.95
CA ARG A 124 30.36 10.97 10.72
C ARG A 124 30.18 10.60 9.25
N ASN A 125 30.78 9.48 8.86
CA ASN A 125 30.56 8.85 7.56
C ASN A 125 29.52 7.74 7.67
N ILE A 126 28.73 7.55 6.63
CA ILE A 126 27.75 6.47 6.52
C ILE A 126 27.80 5.85 5.12
N THR A 127 27.60 4.54 5.02
CA THR A 127 27.47 3.87 3.72
C THR A 127 26.01 3.83 3.28
N VAL A 128 25.74 4.26 2.04
CA VAL A 128 24.39 4.39 1.50
C VAL A 128 24.25 3.60 0.20
N PHE A 129 23.15 2.85 0.09
CA PHE A 129 22.74 2.15 -1.12
C PHE A 129 21.28 2.48 -1.42
N LEU A 130 21.02 3.09 -2.58
CA LEU A 130 19.70 3.57 -2.98
C LEU A 130 19.20 2.80 -4.21
N GLY A 131 17.92 2.41 -4.21
CA GLY A 131 17.28 1.85 -5.40
C GLY A 131 17.65 0.39 -5.71
N ILE A 132 17.81 -0.45 -4.69
CA ILE A 132 18.03 -1.90 -4.85
C ILE A 132 16.69 -2.59 -5.12
N PRO A 133 16.52 -3.35 -6.22
CA PRO A 133 15.29 -4.07 -6.50
C PRO A 133 15.15 -5.28 -5.57
N TYR A 134 14.04 -5.37 -4.86
CA TYR A 134 13.73 -6.54 -4.03
C TYR A 134 12.71 -7.48 -4.71
N ALA A 135 12.02 -6.99 -5.74
CA ALA A 135 11.02 -7.72 -6.51
C ALA A 135 11.07 -7.33 -7.98
N ARG A 136 10.54 -8.19 -8.86
CA ARG A 136 10.32 -7.85 -10.27
C ARG A 136 9.27 -6.75 -10.39
N SER A 137 9.47 -5.86 -11.37
CA SER A 137 8.50 -4.83 -11.75
C SER A 137 7.09 -5.42 -11.92
N PRO A 138 6.06 -4.89 -11.23
CA PRO A 138 4.69 -5.39 -11.25
C PRO A 138 3.87 -4.93 -12.48
N ILE A 139 4.51 -4.70 -13.62
CA ILE A 139 3.89 -4.28 -14.89
C ILE A 139 3.26 -5.44 -15.67
N ASP A 140 2.48 -5.08 -16.70
CA ASP A 140 1.83 -5.99 -17.64
C ASP A 140 0.99 -7.08 -16.92
N ASN A 141 1.25 -8.34 -17.26
CA ASN A 141 0.64 -9.53 -16.67
C ASN A 141 0.95 -9.73 -15.18
N ARG A 142 1.80 -8.90 -14.56
CA ARG A 142 2.09 -8.91 -13.11
C ARG A 142 1.29 -7.87 -12.33
N ARG A 143 0.58 -6.95 -13.00
CA ARG A 143 -0.36 -6.04 -12.32
C ARG A 143 -1.47 -6.85 -11.67
N PHE A 144 -1.83 -6.47 -10.44
CA PHE A 144 -2.78 -7.18 -9.57
C PHE A 144 -2.39 -8.64 -9.30
N LYS A 145 -1.10 -8.91 -9.15
CA LYS A 145 -0.57 -10.20 -8.68
C LYS A 145 0.45 -10.01 -7.56
N PRO A 146 0.66 -11.03 -6.71
CA PRO A 146 1.77 -11.01 -5.75
C PRO A 146 3.11 -10.74 -6.46
N PRO A 147 4.04 -10.03 -5.79
CA PRO A 147 5.36 -9.76 -6.33
C PRO A 147 6.13 -11.05 -6.59
N GLN A 148 7.09 -10.98 -7.50
CA GLN A 148 7.95 -12.10 -7.87
C GLN A 148 9.40 -11.76 -7.52
N VAL A 149 10.17 -12.78 -7.14
CA VAL A 149 11.59 -12.64 -6.79
C VAL A 149 12.36 -12.04 -7.97
N TYR A 150 13.19 -11.03 -7.67
CA TYR A 150 14.06 -10.40 -8.66
C TYR A 150 15.12 -11.42 -9.16
N PRO A 151 15.40 -11.50 -10.47
CA PRO A 151 16.41 -12.41 -11.00
C PRO A 151 17.82 -12.04 -10.51
N THR A 152 18.76 -12.99 -10.61
CA THR A 152 20.16 -12.71 -10.32
C THR A 152 20.76 -11.72 -11.33
N PHE A 153 21.64 -10.84 -10.86
CA PHE A 153 22.34 -9.84 -11.67
C PHE A 153 23.84 -9.82 -11.33
N SER A 154 24.68 -9.41 -12.28
CA SER A 154 26.14 -9.36 -12.06
C SER A 154 26.56 -8.18 -11.20
N HIS A 155 26.07 -6.98 -11.54
CA HIS A 155 26.41 -5.71 -10.91
C HIS A 155 25.24 -4.73 -11.00
N LEU A 156 24.99 -3.98 -9.92
CA LEU A 156 23.99 -2.92 -9.88
C LEU A 156 24.56 -1.67 -9.20
N GLN A 157 24.42 -0.52 -9.85
CA GLN A 157 24.70 0.78 -9.22
C GLN A 157 23.48 1.21 -8.40
N ALA A 158 23.67 1.24 -7.08
CA ALA A 158 22.67 1.61 -6.08
C ALA A 158 23.00 2.99 -5.50
N THR A 159 23.09 4.01 -6.37
CA THR A 159 23.56 5.35 -6.00
C THR A 159 22.46 6.41 -6.06
N ARG A 160 21.24 6.07 -6.48
CA ARG A 160 20.12 7.02 -6.57
C ARG A 160 18.80 6.35 -6.23
N TYR A 161 17.87 7.12 -5.68
CA TYR A 161 16.51 6.66 -5.50
C TYR A 161 15.90 6.28 -6.85
N ARG A 162 15.05 5.25 -6.83
CA ARG A 162 14.21 4.86 -7.96
C ARG A 162 12.83 5.48 -7.82
N SER A 163 12.05 5.42 -8.90
CA SER A 163 10.72 6.01 -8.99
C SER A 163 9.85 5.52 -7.84
N SER A 164 9.03 6.43 -7.31
CA SER A 164 8.04 6.08 -6.28
C SER A 164 6.88 5.33 -6.92
N CYS A 165 6.07 4.64 -6.13
CA CYS A 165 4.91 3.96 -6.69
C CYS A 165 3.85 4.96 -7.17
N PRO A 166 3.05 4.59 -8.20
CA PRO A 166 2.05 5.49 -8.76
C PRO A 166 1.00 5.83 -7.72
N GLN A 167 0.73 7.13 -7.60
CA GLN A 167 -0.22 7.70 -6.65
C GLN A 167 -0.85 8.95 -7.27
N SER A 168 -1.88 9.49 -6.63
CA SER A 168 -2.58 10.67 -7.12
C SER A 168 -1.65 11.88 -7.25
N LEU A 169 -1.84 12.67 -8.30
CA LEU A 169 -1.00 13.85 -8.57
C LEU A 169 -0.98 14.88 -7.42
N LYS A 170 -2.01 14.88 -6.56
CA LYS A 170 -2.07 15.73 -5.35
C LYS A 170 -0.98 15.42 -4.32
N PHE A 171 -0.38 14.23 -4.39
CA PHE A 171 0.68 13.78 -3.47
C PHE A 171 2.05 13.69 -4.14
N THR A 172 2.13 13.97 -5.44
CA THR A 172 3.37 13.98 -6.21
C THR A 172 3.84 15.40 -6.47
N GLY A 173 5.11 15.56 -6.77
CA GLY A 173 5.72 16.83 -7.12
C GLY A 173 7.00 17.06 -6.35
N PHE A 174 7.67 18.14 -6.72
CA PHE A 174 8.93 18.53 -6.11
C PHE A 174 8.77 18.89 -4.62
N GLU A 175 7.66 19.57 -4.27
CA GLU A 175 7.35 19.95 -2.89
C GLU A 175 7.12 18.76 -1.96
N THR A 176 6.55 17.65 -2.46
CA THR A 176 6.29 16.46 -1.66
C THR A 176 7.50 15.53 -1.56
N GLY A 177 8.59 15.83 -2.27
CA GLY A 177 9.74 14.94 -2.41
C GLY A 177 9.48 13.74 -3.33
N ILE A 178 8.31 13.66 -3.97
CA ILE A 178 7.90 12.54 -4.85
C ILE A 178 7.82 13.08 -6.29
N SER A 179 8.99 13.36 -6.87
CA SER A 179 9.07 14.00 -8.20
C SER A 179 8.84 13.04 -9.37
N ASP A 180 8.98 11.74 -9.15
CA ASP A 180 8.91 10.71 -10.19
C ASP A 180 8.16 9.48 -9.69
N THR A 181 7.23 8.98 -10.50
CA THR A 181 6.41 7.80 -10.20
C THR A 181 6.35 6.85 -11.39
N ASP A 182 6.55 5.56 -11.14
CA ASP A 182 6.49 4.49 -12.16
C ASP A 182 5.87 3.22 -11.54
N GLU A 183 5.25 2.35 -12.35
CA GLU A 183 4.81 1.04 -11.85
C GLU A 183 5.98 0.13 -11.50
N ASP A 184 7.12 0.28 -12.17
CA ASP A 184 8.40 -0.26 -11.70
C ASP A 184 8.90 0.54 -10.49
N CYS A 185 8.34 0.25 -9.32
CA CYS A 185 8.66 0.97 -8.08
C CYS A 185 9.13 0.07 -6.93
N LEU A 186 9.28 -1.25 -7.12
CA LEU A 186 9.57 -2.19 -6.03
C LEU A 186 11.06 -2.23 -5.64
N TYR A 187 11.51 -1.12 -5.07
CA TYR A 187 12.90 -0.85 -4.68
C TYR A 187 13.02 -0.53 -3.19
N LEU A 188 14.18 -0.83 -2.63
CA LEU A 188 14.56 -0.48 -1.26
C LEU A 188 15.90 0.26 -1.21
N ASN A 189 16.15 0.89 -0.07
CA ASN A 189 17.34 1.66 0.23
C ASN A 189 17.91 1.17 1.57
N VAL A 190 19.23 1.12 1.69
CA VAL A 190 19.95 0.69 2.89
C VAL A 190 20.92 1.77 3.32
N PHE A 191 20.81 2.15 4.59
CA PHE A 191 21.69 3.11 5.26
C PHE A 191 22.40 2.34 6.38
N SER A 192 23.72 2.18 6.25
CA SER A 192 24.52 1.40 7.19
C SER A 192 25.69 2.23 7.74
N PRO A 193 25.96 2.20 9.06
CA PRO A 193 27.09 2.91 9.65
C PRO A 193 28.42 2.53 8.97
N SER A 194 28.59 1.25 8.69
CA SER A 194 29.73 0.69 7.94
C SER A 194 29.35 -0.68 7.39
N VAL A 195 29.88 -1.03 6.21
CA VAL A 195 29.78 -2.39 5.66
C VAL A 195 31.03 -3.22 5.92
N GLU A 196 32.06 -2.62 6.51
CA GLU A 196 33.26 -3.35 6.90
C GLU A 196 32.93 -4.35 8.02
N PRO A 197 33.53 -5.55 8.02
CA PRO A 197 33.30 -6.53 9.07
C PRO A 197 33.57 -5.93 10.46
N GLN A 198 32.56 -5.96 11.33
CA GLN A 198 32.68 -5.58 12.74
C GLN A 198 32.60 -6.83 13.63
N SER A 199 33.03 -6.70 14.89
CA SER A 199 32.87 -7.76 15.90
C SER A 199 31.41 -8.09 16.18
N GLU A 200 30.55 -7.06 16.20
CA GLU A 200 29.11 -7.18 16.37
C GLU A 200 28.37 -6.57 15.18
N LYS A 201 27.31 -7.25 14.73
CA LYS A 201 26.42 -6.74 13.68
C LYS A 201 25.42 -5.74 14.25
N TYR A 202 25.04 -4.76 13.43
CA TYR A 202 24.12 -3.70 13.81
C TYR A 202 22.66 -4.19 13.84
N ALA A 203 21.87 -3.73 14.82
CA ALA A 203 20.42 -3.96 14.79
C ALA A 203 19.80 -3.33 13.54
N VAL A 204 18.72 -3.94 13.02
CA VAL A 204 18.11 -3.56 11.75
C VAL A 204 16.74 -2.95 11.98
N MET A 205 16.55 -1.72 11.51
CA MET A 205 15.28 -0.99 11.57
C MET A 205 14.71 -0.84 10.16
N ILE A 206 13.54 -1.41 9.91
CA ILE A 206 12.87 -1.36 8.61
C ILE A 206 11.72 -0.35 8.70
N TYR A 207 11.85 0.77 8.01
CA TYR A 207 10.85 1.81 7.93
C TYR A 207 9.80 1.47 6.87
N ILE A 208 8.54 1.38 7.28
CA ILE A 208 7.38 1.26 6.40
C ILE A 208 6.70 2.63 6.39
N HIS A 209 6.68 3.30 5.24
CA HIS A 209 6.06 4.61 5.14
C HIS A 209 4.54 4.54 5.31
N GLY A 210 3.97 5.60 5.88
CA GLY A 210 2.54 5.80 6.04
C GLY A 210 1.87 6.37 4.78
N GLY A 211 0.85 7.20 5.01
CA GLY A 211 -0.11 7.69 4.02
C GLY A 211 -1.51 7.16 4.36
N GLU A 212 -2.29 6.79 3.36
CA GLU A 212 -3.62 6.20 3.55
C GLU A 212 -3.74 4.92 2.70
N TRP A 213 -2.63 4.16 2.61
CA TRP A 213 -2.40 3.06 1.65
C TRP A 213 -2.36 3.47 0.18
N ASP A 214 -2.64 4.74 -0.17
CA ASP A 214 -2.73 5.25 -1.55
C ASP A 214 -1.64 6.26 -1.94
N HIS A 215 -0.80 6.66 -0.99
CA HIS A 215 0.29 7.62 -1.20
C HIS A 215 1.44 7.40 -0.22
N GLY A 216 2.56 8.09 -0.47
CA GLY A 216 3.80 7.96 0.28
C GLY A 216 4.94 7.38 -0.57
N SER A 217 6.14 7.36 0.00
CA SER A 217 7.33 6.79 -0.66
C SER A 217 8.45 6.52 0.34
N ALA A 218 9.42 5.68 -0.03
CA ALA A 218 10.61 5.38 0.74
C ALA A 218 11.61 6.55 0.81
N ASN A 219 11.60 7.41 -0.21
CA ASN A 219 12.59 8.48 -0.37
C ASN A 219 12.32 9.70 0.50
N ILE A 220 11.12 9.81 1.08
CA ILE A 220 10.76 10.91 1.98
C ILE A 220 11.32 10.71 3.40
N PHE A 221 11.89 9.56 3.75
CA PHE A 221 12.48 9.32 5.07
C PHE A 221 14.01 9.32 5.01
N PRO A 222 14.69 10.44 5.33
CA PRO A 222 16.14 10.51 5.30
C PRO A 222 16.75 9.82 6.54
N ALA A 223 17.09 8.54 6.41
CA ALA A 223 17.57 7.72 7.53
C ALA A 223 19.04 7.95 7.94
N HIS A 224 19.78 8.84 7.25
CA HIS A 224 21.21 9.01 7.42
C HIS A 224 21.61 9.29 8.88
N MET A 225 20.96 10.25 9.55
CA MET A 225 21.33 10.64 10.91
C MET A 225 21.00 9.55 11.93
N LEU A 226 19.84 8.90 11.80
CA LEU A 226 19.45 7.80 12.68
C LEU A 226 20.46 6.65 12.59
N ALA A 227 20.79 6.22 11.37
CA ALA A 227 21.74 5.14 11.15
C ALA A 227 23.14 5.51 11.65
N ALA A 228 23.64 6.69 11.29
CA ALA A 228 24.99 7.13 11.65
C ALA A 228 25.15 7.36 13.16
N SER A 229 24.29 8.18 13.77
CA SER A 229 24.44 8.57 15.17
C SER A 229 24.15 7.42 16.14
N GLN A 230 23.25 6.50 15.77
CA GLN A 230 22.80 5.43 16.65
C GLN A 230 23.36 4.05 16.30
N GLU A 231 24.19 3.93 15.28
CA GLU A 231 24.83 2.66 14.90
C GLU A 231 23.82 1.53 14.68
N VAL A 232 22.84 1.80 13.83
CA VAL A 232 21.81 0.85 13.39
C VAL A 232 21.75 0.87 11.87
N VAL A 233 21.42 -0.28 11.28
CA VAL A 233 21.12 -0.34 9.85
C VAL A 233 19.66 0.05 9.66
N VAL A 234 19.40 1.05 8.82
CA VAL A 234 18.03 1.47 8.49
C VAL A 234 17.73 1.10 7.04
N VAL A 235 16.56 0.50 6.82
CA VAL A 235 16.06 0.16 5.49
C VAL A 235 14.76 0.90 5.24
N THR A 236 14.66 1.60 4.10
CA THR A 236 13.39 2.18 3.60
C THR A 236 13.02 1.50 2.30
N PHE A 237 11.74 1.31 1.99
CA PHE A 237 11.34 0.66 0.75
C PHE A 237 9.95 1.11 0.27
N ASN A 238 9.75 1.01 -1.04
CA ASN A 238 8.48 1.32 -1.70
C ASN A 238 7.63 0.05 -1.78
N TYR A 239 6.32 0.17 -1.67
CA TYR A 239 5.35 -0.90 -1.92
C TYR A 239 4.18 -0.36 -2.75
N ARG A 240 3.47 -1.20 -3.51
CA ARG A 240 2.36 -0.72 -4.35
C ARG A 240 1.26 -0.09 -3.50
N LEU A 241 0.72 1.01 -4.01
CA LEU A 241 -0.28 1.86 -3.35
C LEU A 241 -1.61 1.86 -4.10
N GLY A 242 -2.65 2.30 -3.41
CA GLY A 242 -3.98 2.54 -3.97
C GLY A 242 -4.57 1.31 -4.63
N ALA A 243 -5.23 1.49 -5.78
CA ALA A 243 -5.80 0.39 -6.56
C ALA A 243 -4.74 -0.67 -6.91
N LEU A 244 -3.54 -0.24 -7.31
CA LEU A 244 -2.46 -1.14 -7.73
C LEU A 244 -1.96 -2.03 -6.59
N GLY A 245 -2.04 -1.54 -5.35
CA GLY A 245 -1.65 -2.27 -4.14
C GLY A 245 -2.78 -3.10 -3.52
N PHE A 246 -4.03 -2.65 -3.62
CA PHE A 246 -5.09 -3.15 -2.74
C PHE A 246 -6.42 -3.46 -3.43
N PHE A 247 -6.54 -3.32 -4.76
CA PHE A 247 -7.76 -3.68 -5.48
C PHE A 247 -8.14 -5.14 -5.24
N SER A 248 -9.40 -5.37 -4.83
CA SER A 248 -9.90 -6.69 -4.48
C SER A 248 -11.35 -6.87 -4.92
N THR A 249 -11.65 -8.01 -5.54
CA THR A 249 -13.04 -8.41 -5.84
C THR A 249 -13.65 -9.26 -4.73
N GLY A 250 -12.96 -9.43 -3.59
CA GLY A 250 -13.39 -10.37 -2.55
C GLY A 250 -13.37 -11.84 -3.00
N GLU A 251 -12.70 -12.12 -4.13
CA GLU A 251 -12.65 -13.43 -4.80
C GLU A 251 -11.22 -13.70 -5.30
N SER A 252 -10.96 -14.91 -5.79
CA SER A 252 -9.63 -15.28 -6.32
C SER A 252 -9.18 -14.50 -7.56
N SER A 253 -10.12 -13.91 -8.32
CA SER A 253 -9.83 -13.13 -9.54
C SER A 253 -8.96 -11.91 -9.25
N ALA A 254 -9.23 -11.21 -8.15
CA ALA A 254 -8.35 -10.22 -7.55
C ALA A 254 -8.46 -10.34 -6.03
N ALA A 255 -7.53 -11.11 -5.45
CA ALA A 255 -7.54 -11.41 -4.02
C ALA A 255 -7.05 -10.26 -3.12
N GLY A 256 -6.60 -9.14 -3.70
CA GLY A 256 -6.06 -8.00 -2.97
C GLY A 256 -4.72 -8.26 -2.28
N ASN A 257 -4.38 -7.36 -1.35
CA ASN A 257 -3.17 -7.37 -0.51
C ASN A 257 -1.83 -7.34 -1.26
N TYR A 258 -1.78 -6.89 -2.53
CA TYR A 258 -0.55 -6.87 -3.31
C TYR A 258 0.54 -6.01 -2.65
N GLY A 259 0.17 -4.83 -2.13
CA GLY A 259 1.07 -3.96 -1.37
C GLY A 259 1.58 -4.62 -0.08
N LEU A 260 0.75 -5.39 0.62
CA LEU A 260 1.22 -6.18 1.78
C LEU A 260 2.20 -7.28 1.36
N PHE A 261 1.99 -7.95 0.22
CA PHE A 261 2.95 -8.93 -0.27
C PHE A 261 4.26 -8.28 -0.73
N ASP A 262 4.22 -7.06 -1.24
CA ASP A 262 5.42 -6.27 -1.57
C ASP A 262 6.24 -5.99 -0.31
N GLN A 263 5.59 -5.49 0.74
CA GLN A 263 6.20 -5.31 2.05
C GLN A 263 6.78 -6.62 2.60
N ALA A 264 6.04 -7.73 2.49
CA ALA A 264 6.52 -9.03 2.94
C ALA A 264 7.75 -9.50 2.16
N MET A 265 7.80 -9.26 0.84
CA MET A 265 8.95 -9.58 0.01
C MET A 265 10.17 -8.72 0.36
N ALA A 266 9.98 -7.42 0.65
CA ALA A 266 11.05 -6.53 1.13
C ALA A 266 11.60 -6.98 2.49
N ILE A 267 10.73 -7.31 3.46
CA ILE A 267 11.15 -7.81 4.78
C ILE A 267 11.92 -9.12 4.66
N GLN A 268 11.43 -10.04 3.80
CA GLN A 268 12.12 -11.30 3.52
C GLN A 268 13.49 -11.05 2.87
N TRP A 269 13.57 -10.13 1.91
CA TRP A 269 14.83 -9.74 1.29
C TRP A 269 15.84 -9.21 2.32
N VAL A 270 15.38 -8.38 3.27
CA VAL A 270 16.23 -7.86 4.35
C VAL A 270 16.74 -9.02 5.21
N TYR A 271 15.85 -9.91 5.67
CA TYR A 271 16.26 -11.08 6.45
C TYR A 271 17.33 -11.92 5.76
N ASP A 272 17.25 -12.07 4.43
CA ASP A 272 18.17 -12.89 3.64
C ASP A 272 19.50 -12.21 3.29
N ASN A 273 19.55 -10.87 3.20
CA ASN A 273 20.68 -10.15 2.61
C ASN A 273 21.33 -9.10 3.53
N ILE A 274 20.68 -8.68 4.62
CA ILE A 274 21.15 -7.53 5.41
C ILE A 274 22.51 -7.73 6.06
N GLY A 275 22.94 -8.98 6.26
CA GLY A 275 24.28 -9.33 6.71
C GLY A 275 25.40 -8.80 5.80
N SER A 276 25.13 -8.58 4.51
CA SER A 276 26.08 -7.97 3.56
C SER A 276 26.31 -6.47 3.80
N PHE A 277 25.45 -5.86 4.60
CA PHE A 277 25.51 -4.45 5.01
C PHE A 277 25.87 -4.32 6.49
N ASN A 278 26.44 -5.38 7.07
CA ASN A 278 26.76 -5.53 8.49
C ASN A 278 25.54 -5.45 9.44
N GLY A 279 24.33 -5.73 8.94
CA GLY A 279 23.12 -5.82 9.75
C GLY A 279 22.88 -7.22 10.34
N ASP A 280 22.29 -7.26 11.52
CA ASP A 280 21.91 -8.46 12.27
C ASP A 280 20.46 -8.85 11.93
N ASN A 281 20.28 -9.94 11.19
CA ASN A 281 18.95 -10.45 10.81
C ASN A 281 18.19 -11.09 11.99
N GLU A 282 18.84 -11.29 13.14
CA GLU A 282 18.23 -11.72 14.40
C GLU A 282 17.85 -10.52 15.30
N LYS A 283 17.94 -9.29 14.78
CA LYS A 283 17.51 -8.05 15.48
C LYS A 283 16.72 -7.12 14.57
N ILE A 284 15.72 -7.68 13.89
CA ILE A 284 14.83 -6.92 12.99
C ILE A 284 13.71 -6.23 13.77
N THR A 285 13.62 -4.92 13.60
CA THR A 285 12.55 -4.05 14.12
C THR A 285 11.81 -3.41 12.95
N LEU A 286 10.49 -3.59 12.88
CA LEU A 286 9.65 -2.83 11.95
C LEU A 286 9.17 -1.55 12.61
N PHE A 287 9.18 -0.43 11.88
CA PHE A 287 8.64 0.82 12.38
C PHE A 287 8.03 1.70 11.29
N GLY A 288 7.13 2.60 11.70
CA GLY A 288 6.56 3.60 10.80
C GLY A 288 5.36 4.33 11.41
N PRO A 289 4.91 5.42 10.76
CA PRO A 289 3.72 6.17 11.16
C PRO A 289 2.43 5.60 10.59
N GLY A 290 1.31 5.75 11.30
CA GLY A 290 -0.04 5.50 10.79
C GLY A 290 -0.20 4.13 10.12
N VAL A 291 -0.41 4.12 8.81
CA VAL A 291 -0.47 2.90 7.98
C VAL A 291 0.81 2.04 8.05
N GLY A 292 1.99 2.65 8.19
CA GLY A 292 3.25 1.96 8.41
C GLY A 292 3.31 1.23 9.75
N ALA A 293 2.75 1.83 10.80
CA ALA A 293 2.58 1.18 12.10
C ALA A 293 1.59 0.01 12.02
N ALA A 294 0.45 0.21 11.35
CA ALA A 294 -0.54 -0.85 11.12
C ALA A 294 0.05 -2.02 10.33
N SER A 295 0.77 -1.74 9.24
CA SER A 295 1.50 -2.72 8.44
C SER A 295 2.51 -3.51 9.29
N SER A 296 3.29 -2.81 10.12
CA SER A 296 4.27 -3.43 11.02
C SER A 296 3.61 -4.41 12.00
N GLY A 297 2.48 -4.02 12.60
CA GLY A 297 1.69 -4.89 13.45
C GLY A 297 1.11 -6.11 12.72
N ILE A 298 0.58 -5.91 11.50
CA ILE A 298 0.06 -7.00 10.66
C ILE A 298 1.15 -8.03 10.33
N HIS A 299 2.34 -7.58 9.88
CA HIS A 299 3.44 -8.49 9.54
C HIS A 299 3.97 -9.26 10.74
N ALA A 300 4.03 -8.62 11.92
CA ALA A 300 4.44 -9.28 13.15
C ALA A 300 3.45 -10.41 13.54
N LEU A 301 2.15 -10.21 13.31
CA LEU A 301 1.12 -11.21 13.63
C LEU A 301 0.97 -12.30 12.57
N SER A 302 1.48 -12.08 11.36
CA SER A 302 1.39 -13.01 10.24
C SER A 302 2.26 -14.25 10.48
N SER A 303 1.72 -15.44 10.17
CA SER A 303 2.45 -16.72 10.28
C SER A 303 3.67 -16.81 9.36
N ARG A 304 3.76 -15.96 8.32
CA ARG A 304 4.86 -15.96 7.34
C ARG A 304 6.13 -15.29 7.85
N LEU A 305 5.99 -14.22 8.62
CA LEU A 305 7.10 -13.32 8.98
C LEU A 305 7.22 -13.07 10.49
N GLY A 306 6.19 -13.37 11.29
CA GLY A 306 6.17 -13.02 12.71
C GLY A 306 7.36 -13.55 13.51
N LYS A 307 7.89 -14.73 13.14
CA LYS A 307 9.11 -15.32 13.74
C LYS A 307 10.41 -14.64 13.34
N LYS A 308 10.43 -13.83 12.29
CA LYS A 308 11.61 -13.07 11.83
C LYS A 308 11.62 -11.65 12.38
N ILE A 309 10.48 -11.18 12.89
CA ILE A 309 10.29 -9.81 13.38
C ILE A 309 10.40 -9.85 14.90
N HIS A 310 11.45 -9.24 15.43
CA HIS A 310 11.72 -9.25 16.86
C HIS A 310 10.96 -8.14 17.58
N ARG A 311 10.72 -7.02 16.89
CA ARG A 311 10.18 -5.81 17.53
C ARG A 311 9.33 -5.00 16.55
N VAL A 312 8.37 -4.26 17.10
CA VAL A 312 7.59 -3.27 16.35
C VAL A 312 7.61 -1.94 17.11
N ILE A 313 7.80 -0.85 16.37
CA ILE A 313 7.56 0.52 16.85
C ILE A 313 6.42 1.12 16.04
N ALA A 314 5.27 1.31 16.67
CA ALA A 314 4.05 1.81 16.08
C ALA A 314 3.81 3.28 16.46
N GLN A 315 4.01 4.19 15.50
CA GLN A 315 3.84 5.62 15.71
C GLN A 315 2.44 6.03 15.22
N SER A 316 1.58 6.48 16.12
CA SER A 316 0.24 6.99 15.80
C SER A 316 -0.59 6.09 14.88
N GLY A 317 -0.48 4.77 15.05
CA GLY A 317 -1.18 3.81 14.21
C GLY A 317 -1.25 2.43 14.83
N SER A 318 -2.22 1.63 14.39
CA SER A 318 -2.54 0.35 15.00
C SER A 318 -3.10 -0.63 13.97
N ALA A 319 -2.69 -1.89 14.06
CA ALA A 319 -3.24 -2.96 13.22
C ALA A 319 -4.74 -3.21 13.48
N VAL A 320 -5.27 -2.82 14.64
CA VAL A 320 -6.70 -2.97 14.99
C VAL A 320 -7.51 -1.70 14.80
N ALA A 321 -6.95 -0.68 14.13
CA ALA A 321 -7.73 0.49 13.73
C ALA A 321 -8.70 0.13 12.59
N ASP A 322 -9.88 0.75 12.57
CA ASP A 322 -10.91 0.40 11.58
C ASP A 322 -10.49 0.71 10.13
N TRP A 323 -9.56 1.65 9.95
CA TRP A 323 -8.97 2.02 8.66
C TRP A 323 -7.77 1.14 8.25
N ALA A 324 -7.26 0.29 9.15
CA ALA A 324 -6.10 -0.55 8.88
C ALA A 324 -6.44 -1.76 8.00
N VAL A 325 -7.65 -2.32 8.15
CA VAL A 325 -8.09 -3.52 7.43
C VAL A 325 -9.58 -3.42 7.13
N ASN A 326 -9.97 -3.61 5.87
CA ASN A 326 -11.36 -3.77 5.49
C ASN A 326 -11.78 -5.24 5.67
N SER A 327 -12.60 -5.49 6.69
CA SER A 327 -13.10 -6.82 7.03
C SER A 327 -14.42 -7.20 6.35
N ASN A 328 -15.08 -6.25 5.68
CA ASN A 328 -16.36 -6.49 5.03
C ASN A 328 -16.18 -6.69 3.51
N ASN A 329 -16.26 -7.94 3.07
CA ASN A 329 -16.12 -8.32 1.66
C ASN A 329 -17.15 -7.66 0.73
N TYR A 330 -18.37 -7.37 1.21
CA TYR A 330 -19.38 -6.67 0.42
C TYR A 330 -18.97 -5.23 0.14
N THR A 331 -18.48 -4.52 1.15
CA THR A 331 -17.96 -3.15 1.01
C THR A 331 -16.77 -3.12 0.07
N VAL A 332 -15.84 -4.07 0.22
CA VAL A 332 -14.66 -4.21 -0.67
C VAL A 332 -15.08 -4.40 -2.12
N PHE A 333 -16.01 -5.32 -2.39
CA PHE A 333 -16.49 -5.60 -3.74
C PHE A 333 -17.21 -4.40 -4.35
N ASN A 334 -18.16 -3.80 -3.63
CA ASN A 334 -18.94 -2.67 -4.13
C ASN A 334 -18.05 -1.47 -4.46
N ASN A 335 -17.13 -1.10 -3.57
CA ASN A 335 -16.18 -0.01 -3.81
C ASN A 335 -15.28 -0.32 -5.02
N SER A 336 -14.83 -1.57 -5.17
CA SER A 336 -13.99 -1.99 -6.30
C SER A 336 -14.75 -1.98 -7.64
N MET A 337 -16.03 -2.38 -7.65
CA MET A 337 -16.87 -2.32 -8.85
C MET A 337 -17.22 -0.87 -9.24
N GLU A 338 -17.48 0.00 -8.27
CA GLU A 338 -17.74 1.42 -8.53
C GLU A 338 -16.47 2.11 -9.06
N PHE A 339 -15.30 1.83 -8.48
CA PHE A 339 -14.01 2.25 -9.04
C PHE A 339 -13.81 1.74 -10.47
N ALA A 340 -14.06 0.46 -10.74
CA ALA A 340 -13.95 -0.10 -12.08
C ALA A 340 -14.90 0.60 -13.08
N SER A 341 -16.09 1.02 -12.64
CA SER A 341 -17.02 1.81 -13.46
C SER A 341 -16.43 3.17 -13.86
N THR A 342 -15.67 3.84 -12.98
CA THR A 342 -15.02 5.11 -13.33
C THR A 342 -14.02 5.00 -14.48
N LEU A 343 -13.51 3.78 -14.71
CA LEU A 343 -12.57 3.44 -15.78
C LEU A 343 -13.21 2.69 -16.95
N ASN A 344 -14.55 2.60 -17.00
CA ASN A 344 -15.30 1.82 -17.98
C ASN A 344 -14.91 0.33 -18.04
N CYS A 345 -14.48 -0.23 -16.91
CA CYS A 345 -14.07 -1.63 -16.79
C CYS A 345 -15.08 -2.50 -16.03
N GLN A 346 -16.22 -1.95 -15.59
CA GLN A 346 -17.22 -2.73 -14.86
C GLN A 346 -17.82 -3.83 -15.75
N SER A 347 -17.76 -5.08 -15.27
CA SER A 347 -18.33 -6.24 -15.92
C SER A 347 -19.02 -7.15 -14.88
N PRO A 348 -20.06 -7.91 -15.26
CA PRO A 348 -20.64 -8.94 -14.38
C PRO A 348 -19.63 -10.01 -13.95
N SER A 349 -18.58 -10.26 -14.74
CA SER A 349 -17.50 -11.20 -14.37
C SER A 349 -16.34 -10.44 -13.73
N SER A 350 -16.01 -10.78 -12.48
CA SER A 350 -14.83 -10.28 -11.76
C SER A 350 -13.55 -10.42 -12.58
N TRP A 351 -13.39 -11.53 -13.32
CA TRP A 351 -12.22 -11.77 -14.15
C TRP A 351 -12.12 -10.75 -15.30
N ARG A 352 -13.22 -10.47 -16.02
CA ARG A 352 -13.23 -9.49 -17.11
C ARG A 352 -12.94 -8.08 -16.60
N THR A 353 -13.47 -7.73 -15.43
CA THR A 353 -13.18 -6.46 -14.76
C THR A 353 -11.68 -6.31 -14.48
N VAL A 354 -11.07 -7.34 -13.87
CA VAL A 354 -9.62 -7.34 -13.56
C VAL A 354 -8.78 -7.32 -14.84
N GLU A 355 -9.18 -8.06 -15.89
CA GLU A 355 -8.48 -8.07 -17.17
C GLU A 355 -8.50 -6.68 -17.83
N CYS A 356 -9.64 -6.01 -17.83
CA CYS A 356 -9.75 -4.63 -18.34
C CYS A 356 -8.85 -3.67 -17.56
N LEU A 357 -8.90 -3.71 -16.22
CA LEU A 357 -8.07 -2.86 -15.35
C LEU A 357 -6.57 -3.14 -15.52
N ARG A 358 -6.19 -4.37 -15.88
CA ARG A 358 -4.79 -4.73 -16.12
C ARG A 358 -4.18 -3.97 -17.29
N PHE A 359 -4.97 -3.67 -18.30
CA PHE A 359 -4.55 -2.89 -19.48
C PHE A 359 -4.96 -1.42 -19.40
N ALA A 360 -5.58 -0.98 -18.29
CA ALA A 360 -5.94 0.42 -18.11
C ALA A 360 -4.68 1.31 -18.05
N PRO A 361 -4.67 2.46 -18.75
CA PRO A 361 -3.59 3.43 -18.67
C PRO A 361 -3.37 3.92 -17.23
N LEU A 362 -2.10 4.03 -16.83
CA LEU A 362 -1.71 4.40 -15.46
C LEU A 362 -2.24 5.79 -15.07
N ASN A 363 -2.20 6.74 -15.99
CA ASN A 363 -2.69 8.10 -15.77
C ASN A 363 -4.19 8.14 -15.44
N LEU A 364 -5.00 7.23 -15.98
CA LEU A 364 -6.43 7.15 -15.64
C LEU A 364 -6.62 6.59 -14.23
N ILE A 365 -5.82 5.60 -13.83
CA ILE A 365 -5.83 5.06 -12.47
C ILE A 365 -5.42 6.15 -11.46
N GLN A 366 -4.36 6.91 -11.76
CA GLN A 366 -3.87 8.01 -10.90
C GLN A 366 -4.83 9.21 -10.82
N ALA A 367 -5.55 9.50 -11.92
CA ALA A 367 -6.52 10.59 -11.97
C ALA A 367 -7.87 10.24 -11.32
N SER A 368 -8.12 8.95 -11.02
CA SER A 368 -9.36 8.53 -10.38
C SER A 368 -9.42 9.04 -8.94
N ASN A 369 -10.32 10.00 -8.70
CA ASN A 369 -10.59 10.58 -7.39
C ASN A 369 -11.80 9.92 -6.72
N TYR A 370 -12.02 8.62 -6.95
CA TYR A 370 -13.14 7.91 -6.34
C TYR A 370 -13.04 7.98 -4.81
N LYS A 371 -14.13 8.44 -4.19
CA LYS A 371 -14.32 8.43 -2.74
C LYS A 371 -15.43 7.44 -2.41
N PRO A 372 -15.18 6.43 -1.58
CA PRO A 372 -16.21 5.47 -1.20
C PRO A 372 -17.30 6.15 -0.39
N LYS A 373 -18.54 5.68 -0.55
CA LYS A 373 -19.68 6.12 0.29
C LYS A 373 -19.61 5.52 1.69
N VAL A 374 -19.00 4.34 1.81
CA VAL A 374 -18.83 3.57 3.06
C VAL A 374 -17.40 3.08 3.16
N GLY A 375 -16.81 3.24 4.35
CA GLY A 375 -15.39 2.99 4.63
C GLY A 375 -14.57 4.27 4.50
N TRP A 376 -13.63 4.46 5.42
CA TRP A 376 -12.82 5.68 5.47
C TRP A 376 -11.74 5.68 4.37
N PHE A 377 -10.83 4.71 4.43
CA PHE A 377 -9.82 4.53 3.39
C PHE A 377 -10.37 3.67 2.27
N HIS A 378 -10.34 4.23 1.06
CA HIS A 378 -10.78 3.55 -0.16
C HIS A 378 -10.00 2.25 -0.38
N TRP A 379 -8.69 2.34 -0.24
CA TRP A 379 -7.77 1.23 -0.41
C TRP A 379 -7.23 0.83 0.95
N SER A 380 -7.30 -0.45 1.28
CA SER A 380 -6.72 -1.01 2.50
C SER A 380 -6.57 -2.52 2.36
N PRO A 381 -5.76 -3.16 3.21
CA PRO A 381 -5.73 -4.60 3.33
C PRO A 381 -7.11 -5.23 3.53
N VAL A 382 -7.29 -6.43 2.99
CA VAL A 382 -8.53 -7.22 3.08
C VAL A 382 -8.27 -8.58 3.68
N ILE A 383 -9.27 -9.18 4.33
CA ILE A 383 -9.15 -10.54 4.85
C ILE A 383 -9.07 -11.54 3.70
N ASP A 384 -8.00 -12.34 3.66
CA ASP A 384 -7.68 -13.20 2.50
C ASP A 384 -7.96 -14.69 2.71
N VAL A 385 -8.69 -15.05 3.77
CA VAL A 385 -9.05 -16.45 4.09
C VAL A 385 -9.87 -17.13 2.99
N CYS A 386 -10.79 -16.40 2.37
CA CYS A 386 -11.66 -16.93 1.31
C CYS A 386 -11.09 -16.70 -0.10
N THR A 387 -10.09 -15.82 -0.25
CA THR A 387 -9.54 -15.45 -1.56
C THR A 387 -8.23 -16.16 -1.89
N ARG A 388 -7.58 -16.78 -0.88
CA ARG A 388 -6.30 -17.49 -1.02
C ARG A 388 -6.26 -18.81 -0.27
N GLU A 389 -5.46 -19.74 -0.79
CA GLU A 389 -5.06 -20.97 -0.10
C GLU A 389 -4.26 -20.66 1.18
N GLU A 390 -4.36 -21.54 2.18
CA GLU A 390 -3.82 -21.33 3.53
C GLU A 390 -2.34 -20.90 3.57
N ASN A 391 -1.47 -21.59 2.85
CA ASN A 391 -0.03 -21.29 2.77
C ASN A 391 0.30 -19.97 2.05
N ARG A 392 -0.68 -19.37 1.36
CA ARG A 392 -0.56 -18.13 0.58
C ARG A 392 -1.23 -16.94 1.24
N ARG A 393 -1.88 -17.12 2.39
CA ARG A 393 -2.50 -16.04 3.16
C ARG A 393 -1.46 -15.20 3.87
N ILE A 394 -1.72 -13.90 3.97
CA ILE A 394 -0.98 -12.99 4.85
C ILE A 394 -1.85 -12.46 5.99
N LEU A 395 -3.16 -12.32 5.74
CA LEU A 395 -4.13 -11.74 6.66
C LEU A 395 -5.41 -12.62 6.72
N PRO A 396 -5.33 -13.81 7.34
CA PRO A 396 -6.43 -14.78 7.35
C PRO A 396 -7.60 -14.41 8.27
N ASP A 397 -7.42 -13.47 9.19
CA ASP A 397 -8.48 -13.00 10.10
C ASP A 397 -8.19 -11.53 10.47
N THR A 398 -9.13 -10.89 11.14
CA THR A 398 -8.96 -9.56 11.71
C THR A 398 -7.72 -9.53 12.64
N PRO A 399 -6.93 -8.44 12.63
CA PRO A 399 -5.77 -8.34 13.52
C PRO A 399 -6.12 -8.52 15.01
N GLU A 400 -7.32 -8.13 15.43
CA GLU A 400 -7.80 -8.39 16.79
C GLU A 400 -7.86 -9.89 17.12
N ASN A 401 -8.44 -10.69 16.23
CA ASN A 401 -8.48 -12.14 16.39
C ASN A 401 -7.09 -12.75 16.28
N MET A 402 -6.24 -12.24 15.37
CA MET A 402 -4.86 -12.73 15.24
C MET A 402 -4.06 -12.56 16.54
N VAL A 403 -4.18 -11.42 17.24
CA VAL A 403 -3.54 -11.25 18.56
C VAL A 403 -4.12 -12.21 19.60
N LYS A 404 -5.45 -12.38 19.61
CA LYS A 404 -6.16 -13.24 20.57
C LYS A 404 -5.87 -14.73 20.38
N GLN A 405 -5.73 -15.20 19.15
CA GLN A 405 -5.69 -16.61 18.81
C GLN A 405 -4.29 -17.09 18.43
N HIS A 406 -3.47 -16.26 17.77
CA HIS A 406 -2.22 -16.71 17.12
C HIS A 406 -0.96 -16.13 17.76
N LYS A 407 -0.84 -16.22 19.09
CA LYS A 407 0.39 -15.78 19.80
C LYS A 407 1.62 -16.54 19.30
N ASP A 408 1.44 -17.78 18.88
CA ASP A 408 2.52 -18.64 18.41
C ASP A 408 3.17 -18.16 17.11
N ASN A 409 2.58 -17.18 16.40
CA ASN A 409 3.22 -16.58 15.22
C ASN A 409 4.32 -15.57 15.58
N LEU A 410 4.24 -14.95 16.76
CA LEU A 410 5.20 -13.94 17.21
C LEU A 410 6.56 -14.57 17.54
N HIS A 411 7.64 -13.83 17.34
CA HIS A 411 8.96 -14.20 17.85
C HIS A 411 8.94 -14.39 19.38
N ALA A 412 9.79 -15.27 19.92
CA ALA A 412 9.81 -15.60 21.35
C ALA A 412 10.11 -14.36 22.23
N ASP A 413 11.07 -13.54 21.79
CA ASP A 413 11.49 -12.33 22.49
C ASP A 413 10.75 -11.06 22.03
N PHE A 414 9.57 -11.22 21.41
CA PHE A 414 8.86 -10.11 20.80
C PHE A 414 8.53 -8.98 21.78
N SER A 415 8.83 -7.74 21.38
CA SER A 415 8.48 -6.51 22.11
C SER A 415 7.78 -5.50 21.22
N TYR A 416 6.91 -4.69 21.81
CA TYR A 416 6.13 -3.67 21.10
C TYR A 416 6.32 -2.29 21.74
N MET A 417 6.62 -1.27 20.96
CA MET A 417 6.60 0.12 21.41
C MET A 417 5.51 0.85 20.62
N SER A 418 4.66 1.60 21.29
CA SER A 418 3.58 2.36 20.64
C SER A 418 3.46 3.75 21.22
N GLY A 419 3.00 4.70 20.43
CA GLY A 419 2.58 5.99 20.99
C GLY A 419 1.73 6.79 20.05
N VAL A 420 1.31 7.94 20.56
CA VAL A 420 0.42 8.88 19.89
C VAL A 420 0.90 10.30 20.18
N THR A 421 0.55 11.24 19.31
CA THR A 421 0.71 12.66 19.56
C THR A 421 -0.51 13.22 20.31
N ARG A 422 -0.34 14.36 20.97
CA ARG A 422 -1.44 15.00 21.71
C ARG A 422 -2.60 15.36 20.79
N ASP A 423 -2.33 15.91 19.60
CA ASP A 423 -3.32 16.55 18.74
C ASP A 423 -3.35 15.94 17.33
N GLU A 424 -3.39 14.60 17.25
CA GLU A 424 -3.37 13.80 16.01
C GLU A 424 -4.17 14.41 14.84
N ALA A 425 -5.42 14.77 15.10
CA ALA A 425 -6.35 15.23 14.07
C ALA A 425 -6.11 16.66 13.55
N VAL A 426 -5.15 17.40 14.11
CA VAL A 426 -4.79 18.74 13.60
C VAL A 426 -4.32 18.64 12.15
N SER A 427 -3.54 17.61 11.82
CA SER A 427 -3.07 17.34 10.44
C SER A 427 -4.22 17.29 9.42
N MET A 428 -5.35 16.71 9.79
CA MET A 428 -6.55 16.60 8.96
C MET A 428 -7.19 17.98 8.71
N LEU A 429 -7.27 18.81 9.75
CA LEU A 429 -7.79 20.18 9.65
C LEU A 429 -6.92 21.03 8.72
N LEU A 430 -5.59 20.89 8.81
CA LEU A 430 -4.64 21.59 7.93
C LEU A 430 -4.84 21.22 6.47
N GLN A 431 -4.99 19.93 6.20
CA GLN A 431 -5.20 19.43 4.85
C GLN A 431 -6.53 19.95 4.28
N GLU A 432 -7.62 19.91 5.06
CA GLU A 432 -8.92 20.45 4.64
C GLU A 432 -8.87 21.96 4.38
N ALA A 433 -8.18 22.74 5.22
CA ALA A 433 -8.03 24.18 5.07
C ALA A 433 -7.21 24.54 3.82
N LYS A 434 -6.09 23.84 3.59
CA LYS A 434 -5.24 24.00 2.40
C LYS A 434 -6.01 23.72 1.11
N LEU A 435 -6.84 22.67 1.11
CA LEU A 435 -7.70 22.34 -0.03
C LEU A 435 -8.78 23.40 -0.31
N LYS A 436 -9.25 24.12 0.72
CA LYS A 436 -10.28 25.17 0.60
C LYS A 436 -9.72 26.56 0.30
N GLY A 437 -8.40 26.73 0.26
CA GLY A 437 -7.75 28.03 0.02
C GLY A 437 -8.04 29.08 1.10
N SER A 438 -8.51 28.66 2.27
CA SER A 438 -8.89 29.53 3.39
C SER A 438 -7.68 29.91 4.24
N LYS A 439 -7.63 31.15 4.76
CA LYS A 439 -6.69 31.51 5.84
C LYS A 439 -6.92 30.63 7.06
N PHE A 440 -5.84 30.24 7.73
CA PHE A 440 -5.82 29.32 8.88
C PHE A 440 -6.43 29.92 10.17
N ASN A 441 -7.71 30.29 10.19
CA ASN A 441 -8.35 30.82 11.40
C ASN A 441 -8.99 29.77 12.33
N TYR A 442 -8.98 28.48 11.95
CA TYR A 442 -9.47 27.32 12.74
C TYR A 442 -10.75 27.51 13.57
N GLU A 443 -11.64 28.41 13.19
CA GLU A 443 -12.92 28.58 13.88
C GLU A 443 -13.83 27.41 13.53
N ILE A 444 -14.04 26.52 14.51
CA ILE A 444 -14.94 25.38 14.36
C ILE A 444 -16.31 25.79 14.88
N THR A 445 -17.28 25.92 13.98
CA THR A 445 -18.67 26.16 14.38
C THR A 445 -19.33 24.87 14.91
N LYS A 446 -20.37 25.02 15.73
CA LYS A 446 -21.17 23.86 16.19
C LYS A 446 -21.74 23.06 15.01
N SER A 447 -22.16 23.74 13.95
CA SER A 447 -22.65 23.10 12.72
C SER A 447 -21.56 22.32 11.99
N ALA A 448 -20.31 22.82 11.97
CA ALA A 448 -19.19 22.09 11.39
C ALA A 448 -18.88 20.82 12.20
N PHE A 449 -18.95 20.91 13.54
CA PHE A 449 -18.82 19.74 14.42
C PHE A 449 -19.89 18.70 14.09
N GLN A 450 -21.16 19.07 14.07
CA GLN A 450 -22.28 18.16 13.82
C GLN A 450 -22.18 17.47 12.45
N ARG A 451 -21.87 18.23 11.40
CA ARG A 451 -21.61 17.67 10.07
C ARG A 451 -20.49 16.63 10.09
N LYS A 452 -19.44 16.84 10.91
CA LYS A 452 -18.37 15.86 11.01
C LYS A 452 -18.81 14.56 11.69
N ILE A 453 -19.72 14.64 12.67
CA ILE A 453 -20.35 13.45 13.25
C ILE A 453 -21.20 12.71 12.21
N GLU A 454 -21.92 13.43 11.36
CA GLU A 454 -22.70 12.84 10.26
C GLU A 454 -21.79 12.13 9.25
N GLU A 455 -20.69 12.77 8.86
CA GLU A 455 -19.66 12.16 8.00
C GLU A 455 -19.08 10.89 8.65
N TYR A 456 -18.75 10.93 9.94
CA TYR A 456 -18.27 9.77 10.69
C TYR A 456 -19.31 8.64 10.68
N SER A 457 -20.58 8.95 10.94
CA SER A 457 -21.68 7.97 10.92
C SER A 457 -21.82 7.30 9.54
N ALA A 458 -21.72 8.08 8.46
CA ALA A 458 -21.80 7.57 7.09
C ALA A 458 -20.61 6.65 6.75
N ILE A 459 -19.40 7.02 7.16
CA ILE A 459 -18.17 6.23 6.94
C ILE A 459 -18.33 4.81 7.51
N PHE A 460 -18.89 4.68 8.70
CA PHE A 460 -19.04 3.39 9.39
C PHE A 460 -20.40 2.72 9.16
N ASN A 461 -21.25 3.30 8.30
CA ASN A 461 -22.58 2.82 7.97
C ASN A 461 -23.47 2.57 9.20
N TYR A 462 -23.41 3.49 10.17
CA TYR A 462 -24.27 3.46 11.36
C TYR A 462 -25.68 3.98 11.03
N THR A 463 -26.46 3.16 10.32
CA THR A 463 -27.76 3.58 9.75
C THR A 463 -28.94 3.43 10.68
N LEU A 464 -28.81 2.67 11.77
CA LEU A 464 -29.97 2.23 12.55
C LEU A 464 -30.38 3.16 13.69
N ASP A 465 -29.43 3.91 14.25
CA ASP A 465 -29.74 5.01 15.17
C ASP A 465 -28.67 6.12 15.10
N ALA A 466 -28.66 6.85 13.98
CA ALA A 466 -27.75 7.96 13.77
C ALA A 466 -27.96 9.10 14.80
N VAL A 467 -29.18 9.23 15.36
CA VAL A 467 -29.50 10.26 16.35
C VAL A 467 -28.87 9.91 17.70
N ALA A 468 -29.03 8.68 18.19
CA ALA A 468 -28.40 8.25 19.43
C ALA A 468 -26.88 8.28 19.34
N LEU A 469 -26.30 7.86 18.21
CA LEU A 469 -24.88 8.00 17.93
C LEU A 469 -24.43 9.46 18.03
N SER A 470 -25.12 10.35 17.32
CA SER A 470 -24.78 11.77 17.30
C SER A 470 -24.85 12.38 18.70
N LYS A 471 -25.93 12.11 19.44
CA LYS A 471 -26.10 12.58 20.82
C LYS A 471 -25.06 12.02 21.78
N ALA A 472 -24.65 10.76 21.61
CA ALA A 472 -23.60 10.16 22.42
C ALA A 472 -22.24 10.82 22.18
N ILE A 473 -21.89 11.12 20.91
CA ILE A 473 -20.64 11.80 20.56
C ILE A 473 -20.68 13.26 21.01
N GLU A 474 -21.79 13.97 20.77
CA GLU A 474 -22.01 15.34 21.27
C GLU A 474 -21.84 15.39 22.79
N PHE A 475 -22.45 14.47 23.54
CA PHE A 475 -22.32 14.40 24.99
C PHE A 475 -20.87 14.22 25.45
N MET A 476 -20.07 13.45 24.71
CA MET A 476 -18.69 13.17 25.08
C MET A 476 -17.71 14.29 24.74
N TYR A 477 -17.93 15.03 23.65
CA TYR A 477 -16.91 15.92 23.08
C TYR A 477 -17.37 17.36 22.85
N LEU A 478 -18.67 17.63 22.84
CA LEU A 478 -19.17 18.98 22.72
C LEU A 478 -19.04 19.70 24.08
N PRO A 479 -18.55 20.95 24.12
CA PRO A 479 -18.56 21.73 25.36
C PRO A 479 -19.97 21.86 25.96
N HIS A 480 -20.02 22.08 27.27
CA HIS A 480 -21.28 22.35 27.97
C HIS A 480 -22.00 23.56 27.35
N GLU A 481 -23.34 23.60 27.42
CA GLU A 481 -24.14 24.61 26.71
C GLU A 481 -23.72 26.07 26.99
N LYS A 482 -23.29 26.34 28.23
CA LYS A 482 -22.80 27.65 28.67
C LYS A 482 -21.51 28.10 27.96
N ASP A 483 -20.73 27.14 27.45
CA ASP A 483 -19.40 27.36 26.85
C ASP A 483 -19.41 27.20 25.33
N LEU A 484 -20.57 27.00 24.70
CA LEU A 484 -20.68 26.83 23.24
C LEU A 484 -20.25 28.07 22.44
N ALA A 485 -20.20 29.24 23.06
CA ALA A 485 -19.66 30.46 22.45
C ALA A 485 -18.12 30.46 22.42
N ASN A 486 -17.46 29.62 23.22
CA ASN A 486 -16.00 29.53 23.28
C ASN A 486 -15.46 28.66 22.13
N GLN A 487 -14.96 29.32 21.09
CA GLN A 487 -14.40 28.68 19.90
C GLN A 487 -13.22 27.76 20.22
N THR A 488 -12.42 28.07 21.24
CA THR A 488 -11.26 27.26 21.63
C THR A 488 -11.68 25.91 22.17
N LEU A 489 -12.62 25.88 23.12
CA LEU A 489 -13.13 24.62 23.70
C LEU A 489 -13.85 23.77 22.64
N LEU A 490 -14.56 24.41 21.72
CA LEU A 490 -15.25 23.70 20.64
C LEU A 490 -14.25 23.08 19.65
N ARG A 491 -13.18 23.81 19.31
CA ARG A 491 -12.07 23.31 18.48
C ARG A 491 -11.34 22.15 19.17
N GLU A 492 -11.05 22.27 20.46
CA GLU A 492 -10.42 21.19 21.25
C GLU A 492 -11.30 19.93 21.29
N GLY A 493 -12.60 20.09 21.55
CA GLY A 493 -13.56 18.98 21.49
C GLY A 493 -13.55 18.28 20.14
N TYR A 494 -13.51 19.05 19.05
CA TYR A 494 -13.47 18.53 17.68
C TYR A 494 -12.19 17.75 17.40
N ILE A 495 -11.01 18.32 17.73
CA ILE A 495 -9.71 17.66 17.57
C ILE A 495 -9.66 16.39 18.41
N ASN A 496 -10.14 16.44 19.66
CA ASN A 496 -10.18 15.31 20.57
C ASN A 496 -11.06 14.18 20.05
N MET A 497 -12.25 14.47 19.54
CA MET A 497 -13.16 13.48 18.95
C MET A 497 -12.47 12.69 17.83
N LEU A 498 -11.86 13.40 16.88
CA LEU A 498 -11.21 12.78 15.72
C LEU A 498 -9.92 12.04 16.11
N SER A 499 -9.12 12.63 16.99
CA SER A 499 -7.88 12.01 17.49
C SER A 499 -8.16 10.72 18.26
N ASP A 500 -9.19 10.73 19.10
CA ASP A 500 -9.58 9.57 19.89
C ASP A 500 -10.16 8.46 19.03
N SER A 501 -11.14 8.78 18.16
CA SER A 501 -11.81 7.79 17.33
C SER A 501 -10.87 7.11 16.34
N TYR A 502 -10.01 7.88 15.67
CA TYR A 502 -9.19 7.35 14.59
C TYR A 502 -7.83 6.80 15.02
N VAL A 503 -7.24 7.31 16.09
CA VAL A 503 -5.85 6.97 16.45
C VAL A 503 -5.72 6.45 17.88
N LYS A 504 -6.18 7.21 18.87
CA LYS A 504 -5.86 6.91 20.28
C LYS A 504 -6.63 5.71 20.81
N ALA A 505 -7.93 5.60 20.52
CA ALA A 505 -8.73 4.44 20.92
C ALA A 505 -8.26 3.12 20.28
N PRO A 506 -7.98 3.02 18.96
CA PRO A 506 -7.45 1.78 18.40
C PRO A 506 -6.02 1.47 18.83
N ASN A 507 -5.20 2.47 19.16
CA ASN A 507 -3.90 2.26 19.82
C ASN A 507 -4.11 1.64 21.21
N ASP A 508 -4.97 2.21 22.06
CA ASP A 508 -5.31 1.66 23.38
C ASP A 508 -5.85 0.22 23.29
N LYS A 509 -6.70 -0.06 22.29
CA LYS A 509 -7.21 -1.41 22.01
C LYS A 509 -6.08 -2.41 21.73
N MET A 510 -5.13 -2.03 20.87
CA MET A 510 -3.95 -2.88 20.57
C MET A 510 -3.12 -3.13 21.82
N LEU A 511 -2.80 -2.08 22.58
CA LEU A 511 -2.03 -2.18 23.82
C LEU A 511 -2.69 -3.17 24.78
N LYS A 512 -3.99 -3.03 25.04
CA LYS A 512 -4.74 -3.95 25.91
C LYS A 512 -4.73 -5.39 25.40
N LEU A 513 -4.81 -5.61 24.09
CA LEU A 513 -4.72 -6.95 23.51
C LEU A 513 -3.33 -7.58 23.73
N LEU A 514 -2.26 -6.82 23.47
CA LEU A 514 -0.88 -7.28 23.66
C LEU A 514 -0.57 -7.57 25.14
N LEU A 515 -0.98 -6.67 26.03
CA LEU A 515 -0.76 -6.79 27.48
C LEU A 515 -1.51 -8.00 28.07
N LYS A 516 -2.73 -8.28 27.61
CA LYS A 516 -3.47 -9.51 27.98
C LYS A 516 -2.74 -10.79 27.56
N ARG A 517 -1.89 -10.71 26.53
CA ARG A 517 -1.03 -11.83 26.07
C ARG A 517 0.35 -11.83 26.71
N LYS A 518 0.59 -10.94 27.70
CA LYS A 518 1.86 -10.76 28.41
C LYS A 518 3.04 -10.43 27.47
N ILE A 519 2.77 -9.66 26.42
CA ILE A 519 3.80 -9.14 25.52
C ILE A 519 4.43 -7.91 26.17
N ARG A 520 5.75 -7.76 26.08
CA ARG A 520 6.46 -6.59 26.60
C ARG A 520 6.09 -5.38 25.78
N THR A 521 5.52 -4.37 26.42
CA THR A 521 5.00 -3.20 25.72
C THR A 521 5.44 -1.91 26.40
N TYR A 522 5.88 -0.93 25.59
CA TYR A 522 6.20 0.42 26.02
C TYR A 522 5.23 1.39 25.34
N THR A 523 4.72 2.36 26.09
CA THR A 523 3.78 3.36 25.57
C THR A 523 4.27 4.77 25.83
N TYR A 524 4.11 5.66 24.85
CA TYR A 524 4.34 7.11 25.02
C TYR A 524 3.16 7.95 24.52
N VAL A 525 3.13 9.19 25.00
CA VAL A 525 2.35 10.28 24.42
C VAL A 525 3.29 11.45 24.17
N LEU A 526 3.38 11.91 22.93
CA LEU A 526 4.17 13.08 22.57
C LEU A 526 3.35 14.35 22.82
N ASN A 527 3.87 15.18 23.72
CA ASN A 527 3.30 16.46 24.15
C ASN A 527 4.29 17.63 23.94
N SER A 528 5.27 17.45 23.06
CA SER A 528 6.29 18.45 22.72
C SER A 528 6.02 19.02 21.34
N SER A 529 6.02 20.35 21.22
CA SER A 529 6.00 21.03 19.93
C SER A 529 7.42 21.30 19.41
N LEU A 530 7.54 21.67 18.13
CA LEU A 530 8.81 21.97 17.46
C LEU A 530 9.04 23.49 17.45
N GLU A 531 9.89 23.99 18.34
CA GLU A 531 10.12 25.44 18.50
C GLU A 531 10.72 26.05 17.23
N GLY A 532 11.68 25.38 16.63
CA GLY A 532 12.36 25.86 15.43
C GLY A 532 11.48 25.97 14.18
N LEU A 533 10.27 25.40 14.20
CA LEU A 533 9.29 25.54 13.12
C LEU A 533 8.22 26.61 13.40
N GLN A 534 8.13 27.14 14.62
CA GLN A 534 7.14 28.15 14.99
C GLN A 534 7.37 29.49 14.29
N SER A 535 8.62 29.82 13.97
CA SER A 535 8.99 31.09 13.32
C SER A 535 8.65 31.15 11.82
N ILE A 536 8.23 30.05 11.21
CA ILE A 536 7.87 30.02 9.79
C ILE A 536 6.43 30.55 9.67
N LYS A 537 6.21 31.61 8.88
CA LYS A 537 4.92 32.33 8.77
C LYS A 537 3.73 31.44 8.40
N ASP A 538 3.94 30.34 7.69
CA ASP A 538 2.91 29.38 7.33
C ASP A 538 2.67 28.29 8.40
N HIS A 539 3.52 28.23 9.44
CA HIS A 539 3.52 27.22 10.50
C HIS A 539 3.30 27.78 11.92
N GLU A 540 3.23 29.10 12.09
CA GLU A 540 3.05 29.78 13.40
C GLU A 540 1.83 29.24 14.18
N HIS A 541 0.74 28.90 13.48
CA HIS A 541 -0.47 28.31 14.08
C HIS A 541 -0.48 26.77 14.14
N ILE A 542 0.51 26.11 13.51
CA ILE A 542 0.61 24.65 13.37
C ILE A 542 1.52 24.04 14.44
N PHE A 543 2.56 24.75 14.88
CA PHE A 543 3.49 24.25 15.89
C PHE A 543 3.59 25.13 17.14
N GLY A 544 2.76 26.19 17.26
CA GLY A 544 2.74 27.07 18.43
C GLY A 544 2.30 26.37 19.72
N ASP A 545 1.08 25.82 19.75
CA ASP A 545 0.51 25.08 20.90
C ASP A 545 -0.31 23.86 20.48
N VAL A 546 0.13 23.15 19.43
CA VAL A 546 -0.45 21.85 19.08
C VAL A 546 0.66 20.89 18.70
N VAL A 547 0.39 19.60 18.88
CA VAL A 547 1.32 18.52 18.55
C VAL A 547 0.63 17.62 17.52
N PRO A 548 0.75 17.92 16.21
CA PRO A 548 0.04 17.21 15.16
C PRO A 548 0.58 15.79 14.94
N HIS A 549 -0.19 14.99 14.19
CA HIS A 549 0.28 13.72 13.63
C HIS A 549 1.64 13.86 12.94
N ASP A 550 2.47 12.83 13.02
CA ASP A 550 3.82 12.76 12.45
C ASP A 550 4.84 13.74 13.04
N THR A 551 4.60 14.38 14.18
CA THR A 551 5.62 15.25 14.81
C THR A 551 6.91 14.46 15.13
N GLU A 552 6.81 13.18 15.47
CA GLU A 552 7.97 12.30 15.71
C GLU A 552 8.91 12.19 14.49
N TYR A 553 8.38 12.35 13.28
CA TYR A 553 9.15 12.25 12.04
C TYR A 553 10.36 13.20 12.07
N TYR A 554 10.18 14.46 12.49
CA TYR A 554 11.26 15.45 12.53
C TYR A 554 12.35 15.05 13.53
N PHE A 555 11.97 14.48 14.67
CA PHE A 555 12.91 14.05 15.71
C PHE A 555 13.68 12.80 15.31
N ILE A 556 13.02 11.78 14.76
CA ILE A 556 13.62 10.48 14.45
C ILE A 556 14.51 10.55 13.20
N THR A 557 14.19 11.41 12.23
CA THR A 557 15.03 11.62 11.02
C THR A 557 16.29 12.43 11.30
N GLY A 558 16.37 13.08 12.47
CA GLY A 558 17.47 13.98 12.79
C GLY A 558 17.36 15.32 12.07
N ALA A 559 16.16 15.82 11.77
CA ALA A 559 15.95 17.07 11.04
C ALA A 559 16.76 18.26 11.61
N PRO A 560 16.87 18.44 12.94
CA PRO A 560 17.71 19.50 13.52
C PRO A 560 19.22 19.42 13.20
N PHE A 561 19.69 18.25 12.75
CA PHE A 561 21.09 17.98 12.45
C PHE A 561 21.37 17.78 10.96
N MET A 562 20.35 17.83 10.10
CA MET A 562 20.44 17.36 8.72
C MET A 562 20.25 18.49 7.71
N ASP A 563 20.84 18.34 6.52
CA ASP A 563 20.64 19.29 5.43
C ASP A 563 19.15 19.31 5.02
N PRO A 564 18.48 20.47 5.03
CA PRO A 564 17.10 20.59 4.58
C PRO A 564 16.85 20.07 3.16
N LYS A 565 17.87 20.02 2.29
CA LYS A 565 17.75 19.47 0.92
C LYS A 565 17.47 17.97 0.87
N LEU A 566 17.72 17.24 1.97
CA LEU A 566 17.40 15.81 2.08
C LEU A 566 15.93 15.56 2.41
N TYR A 567 15.16 16.62 2.66
CA TYR A 567 13.75 16.56 3.01
C TYR A 567 12.87 17.10 1.87
N PRO A 568 11.59 16.72 1.83
CA PRO A 568 10.60 17.36 0.96
C PRO A 568 10.59 18.89 1.14
N LYS A 569 10.62 19.62 0.02
CA LYS A 569 10.67 21.10 0.06
C LYS A 569 9.46 21.73 0.71
N GLY A 570 8.29 21.10 0.60
CA GLY A 570 7.05 21.58 1.19
C GLY A 570 7.02 21.53 2.72
N LEU A 571 8.05 20.97 3.37
CA LEU A 571 8.26 21.09 4.82
C LEU A 571 8.95 22.40 5.22
N ASN A 572 9.46 23.18 4.26
CA ASN A 572 10.10 24.48 4.49
C ASN A 572 11.24 24.49 5.53
N LEU A 573 11.94 23.36 5.70
CA LEU A 573 12.99 23.21 6.71
C LEU A 573 14.22 24.10 6.49
N GLY A 574 14.35 24.74 5.32
CA GLY A 574 15.41 25.72 5.06
C GLY A 574 15.26 27.01 5.88
N GLU A 575 14.05 27.31 6.36
CA GLU A 575 13.76 28.49 7.20
C GLU A 575 13.76 28.16 8.69
N ALA A 576 13.82 26.87 9.04
CA ALA A 576 13.75 26.40 10.41
C ALA A 576 14.91 26.94 11.26
N GLN A 577 14.59 27.41 12.46
CA GLN A 577 15.55 27.91 13.46
C GLN A 577 15.64 26.94 14.64
N TRP A 578 16.28 25.80 14.42
CA TRP A 578 16.34 24.72 15.42
C TRP A 578 16.98 25.16 16.74
N THR A 579 16.26 24.94 17.85
CA THR A 579 16.77 25.26 19.20
C THR A 579 17.56 24.07 19.79
N GLU A 580 18.31 24.31 20.87
CA GLU A 580 18.94 23.20 21.63
C GLU A 580 17.90 22.21 22.15
N ARG A 581 16.68 22.68 22.45
CA ARG A 581 15.58 21.81 22.86
C ARG A 581 15.19 20.86 21.74
N ASP A 582 15.02 21.37 20.52
CA ASP A 582 14.70 20.54 19.34
C ASP A 582 15.80 19.51 19.07
N ARG A 583 17.07 19.92 19.17
CA ARG A 583 18.24 19.04 19.02
C ARG A 583 18.27 17.95 20.09
N ASN A 584 18.10 18.30 21.37
CA ASN A 584 18.07 17.34 22.47
C ASN A 584 16.91 16.35 22.33
N MET A 585 15.73 16.83 21.93
CA MET A 585 14.57 15.98 21.64
C MET A 585 14.85 15.03 20.48
N SER A 586 15.44 15.50 19.39
CA SER A 586 15.84 14.63 18.27
C SER A 586 16.85 13.56 18.70
N GLN A 587 17.86 13.93 19.49
CA GLN A 587 18.81 12.96 20.05
C GLN A 587 18.10 11.95 20.96
N PHE A 588 17.20 12.38 21.84
CA PHE A 588 16.41 11.50 22.70
C PHE A 588 15.63 10.48 21.87
N PHE A 589 14.85 10.92 20.88
CA PHE A 589 14.06 10.05 20.01
C PHE A 589 14.93 9.04 19.25
N MET A 590 15.99 9.50 18.58
CA MET A 590 16.89 8.58 17.86
C MET A 590 17.49 7.54 18.82
N THR A 591 17.92 7.96 20.01
CA THR A 591 18.53 7.08 21.02
C THR A 591 17.54 6.03 21.51
N VAL A 592 16.33 6.41 21.92
CA VAL A 592 15.37 5.46 22.50
C VAL A 592 14.77 4.52 21.44
N TRP A 593 14.61 4.98 20.20
CA TRP A 593 14.22 4.12 19.07
C TRP A 593 15.29 3.07 18.76
N ALA A 594 16.56 3.49 18.68
CA ALA A 594 17.66 2.57 18.40
C ALA A 594 17.93 1.61 19.56
N ASN A 595 17.87 2.09 20.81
CA ASN A 595 17.98 1.23 22.00
C ASN A 595 16.87 0.18 22.02
N PHE A 596 15.64 0.57 21.70
CA PHE A 596 14.56 -0.39 21.59
C PHE A 596 14.86 -1.43 20.51
N ALA A 597 15.35 -1.03 19.33
CA ALA A 597 15.74 -1.97 18.28
C ALA A 597 16.88 -2.93 18.70
N LYS A 598 17.89 -2.42 19.41
CA LYS A 598 19.05 -3.19 19.88
C LYS A 598 18.72 -4.15 21.02
N PHE A 599 17.99 -3.67 22.03
CA PHE A 599 17.85 -4.33 23.33
C PHE A 599 16.42 -4.75 23.66
N GLY A 600 15.41 -4.22 22.97
CA GLY A 600 14.00 -4.40 23.33
C GLY A 600 13.56 -3.61 24.56
N ASN A 601 14.40 -2.67 24.98
CA ASN A 601 14.15 -1.69 26.04
C ASN A 601 14.61 -0.31 25.50
N PRO A 602 13.75 0.72 25.49
CA PRO A 602 14.12 2.05 25.00
C PRO A 602 15.15 2.78 25.90
N THR A 603 15.20 2.46 27.19
CA THR A 603 16.15 3.04 28.16
C THR A 603 16.81 1.92 28.99
N PRO A 604 17.70 1.10 28.39
CA PRO A 604 18.45 0.09 29.12
C PRO A 604 19.38 0.74 30.17
N ALA A 605 19.83 1.95 29.87
CA ALA A 605 20.36 2.92 30.82
C ALA A 605 19.53 4.20 30.71
N LYS A 606 19.63 5.09 31.71
CA LYS A 606 18.95 6.38 31.68
C LYS A 606 19.41 7.19 30.45
N VAL A 607 18.45 7.81 29.77
CA VAL A 607 18.69 8.68 28.62
C VAL A 607 18.11 10.04 28.95
N PHE A 608 18.94 11.09 29.06
CA PHE A 608 18.49 12.42 29.52
C PHE A 608 17.73 12.34 30.87
N ASP A 609 18.28 11.58 31.82
CA ASP A 609 17.68 11.24 33.12
C ASP A 609 16.31 10.53 33.09
N VAL A 610 15.81 10.19 31.91
CA VAL A 610 14.55 9.48 31.72
C VAL A 610 14.78 7.98 31.86
N SER A 611 13.89 7.33 32.63
CA SER A 611 13.73 5.87 32.69
C SER A 611 12.34 5.52 32.19
N TRP A 612 12.26 4.76 31.10
CA TRP A 612 11.01 4.37 30.47
C TRP A 612 10.62 2.95 30.92
N GLU A 613 9.59 2.89 31.74
CA GLU A 613 9.10 1.63 32.30
C GLU A 613 8.10 0.92 31.37
N LEU A 614 7.99 -0.40 31.54
CA LEU A 614 7.00 -1.21 30.82
C LEU A 614 5.57 -0.76 31.16
N THR A 615 4.68 -0.82 30.17
CA THR A 615 3.25 -0.58 30.37
C THR A 615 2.61 -1.77 31.07
N GLY A 616 1.94 -1.53 32.20
CA GLY A 616 1.17 -2.54 32.93
C GLY A 616 -0.32 -2.48 32.59
N LEU A 617 -0.98 -3.64 32.48
CA LEU A 617 -2.42 -3.73 32.14
C LEU A 617 -3.36 -3.00 33.13
N ARG A 618 -2.99 -2.93 34.42
CA ARG A 618 -3.81 -2.30 35.45
C ARG A 618 -3.73 -0.78 35.44
N ASN A 619 -2.52 -0.25 35.36
CA ASN A 619 -2.27 1.19 35.45
C ASN A 619 -2.26 1.87 34.07
N MET A 620 -2.04 1.11 33.00
CA MET A 620 -1.86 1.63 31.64
C MET A 620 -0.86 2.79 31.61
N GLN A 621 0.27 2.59 32.28
CA GLN A 621 1.31 3.60 32.41
C GLN A 621 2.03 3.87 31.08
N TYR A 622 2.35 5.13 30.83
CA TYR A 622 2.95 5.62 29.60
C TYR A 622 3.94 6.74 29.90
N LEU A 623 4.90 6.94 29.01
CA LEU A 623 5.84 8.05 29.08
C LEU A 623 5.22 9.29 28.44
N SER A 624 5.00 10.35 29.24
CA SER A 624 4.56 11.65 28.74
C SER A 624 5.78 12.46 28.30
N ILE A 625 6.01 12.54 27.00
CA ILE A 625 7.19 13.20 26.42
C ILE A 625 6.88 14.68 26.22
N ASN A 626 7.46 15.56 27.04
CA ASN A 626 7.25 17.02 26.96
C ASN A 626 8.54 17.76 26.56
N THR A 627 9.56 17.79 27.42
CA THR A 627 10.93 18.18 27.03
C THR A 627 11.92 17.16 27.60
N THR A 628 13.20 17.22 27.21
CA THR A 628 14.25 16.40 27.85
C THR A 628 14.53 16.88 29.28
N ASN A 629 14.96 15.96 30.15
CA ASN A 629 15.29 16.17 31.58
C ASN A 629 14.11 16.68 32.45
N PHE A 630 13.79 15.95 33.52
CA PHE A 630 12.84 16.32 34.59
C PHE A 630 11.37 16.57 34.22
N THR A 631 11.02 16.81 32.94
CA THR A 631 9.65 17.06 32.48
C THR A 631 9.02 15.86 31.76
N THR A 632 9.85 14.99 31.19
CA THR A 632 9.41 13.71 30.63
C THR A 632 9.29 12.68 31.74
N ILE A 633 8.05 12.33 32.09
CA ILE A 633 7.72 11.51 33.27
C ILE A 633 6.73 10.39 32.92
N MET A 634 6.74 9.32 33.72
CA MET A 634 5.75 8.26 33.64
C MET A 634 4.42 8.73 34.24
N LEU A 635 3.35 8.66 33.45
CA LEU A 635 1.96 8.91 33.87
C LEU A 635 1.12 7.64 33.67
N SER A 636 -0.13 7.66 34.11
CA SER A 636 -1.04 6.51 34.03
C SER A 636 -2.40 6.91 33.47
N GLY A 637 -3.06 5.96 32.82
CA GLY A 637 -4.46 6.12 32.41
C GLY A 637 -4.72 7.18 31.33
N TYR A 638 -3.86 7.28 30.29
CA TYR A 638 -4.11 8.22 29.20
C TYR A 638 -5.46 7.94 28.51
N ARG A 639 -6.37 8.91 28.56
CA ARG A 639 -7.67 8.96 27.86
C ARG A 639 -8.43 7.62 27.88
N GLN A 640 -8.44 6.95 29.04
CA GLN A 640 -9.03 5.61 29.17
C GLN A 640 -10.55 5.63 29.05
N LYS A 641 -11.21 6.70 29.54
CA LYS A 641 -12.67 6.87 29.45
C LYS A 641 -13.10 7.03 27.99
N GLU A 642 -12.41 7.88 27.25
CA GLU A 642 -12.64 8.16 25.84
C GLU A 642 -12.35 6.91 24.99
N SER A 643 -11.24 6.23 25.27
CA SER A 643 -10.92 4.97 24.59
C SER A 643 -11.96 3.89 24.88
N GLN A 644 -12.50 3.82 26.10
CA GLN A 644 -13.60 2.90 26.44
C GLN A 644 -14.92 3.28 25.76
N PHE A 645 -15.19 4.58 25.60
CA PHE A 645 -16.34 5.06 24.85
C PHE A 645 -16.33 4.51 23.42
N TRP A 646 -15.22 4.68 22.68
CA TRP A 646 -15.08 4.20 21.31
C TRP A 646 -14.96 2.67 21.20
N ASN A 647 -14.21 2.02 22.09
CA ASN A 647 -13.93 0.58 21.97
C ASN A 647 -15.01 -0.32 22.58
N SER A 648 -15.91 0.21 23.41
CA SER A 648 -16.88 -0.62 24.16
C SER A 648 -18.29 -0.04 24.19
N TYR A 649 -18.47 1.22 24.60
CA TYR A 649 -19.81 1.81 24.70
C TYR A 649 -20.47 1.96 23.33
N LEU A 650 -19.78 2.59 22.37
CA LEU A 650 -20.34 2.87 21.06
C LEU A 650 -20.64 1.59 20.25
N PRO A 651 -19.75 0.58 20.20
CA PRO A 651 -20.08 -0.69 19.58
C PRO A 651 -21.25 -1.41 20.26
N ALA A 652 -21.42 -1.28 21.59
CA ALA A 652 -22.56 -1.87 22.28
C ALA A 652 -23.87 -1.15 21.95
N LEU A 653 -23.84 0.19 21.86
CA LEU A 653 -24.97 1.01 21.43
C LEU A 653 -25.43 0.63 20.00
N MET A 654 -24.47 0.39 19.10
CA MET A 654 -24.75 0.00 17.70
C MET A 654 -25.06 -1.50 17.53
N LYS A 655 -24.72 -2.36 18.49
CA LYS A 655 -24.91 -3.82 18.43
C LYS A 655 -26.36 -4.30 18.52
N LEU A 656 -27.34 -3.39 18.61
CA LEU A 656 -28.73 -3.69 18.23
C LEU A 656 -28.87 -4.07 16.74
N SER A 657 -27.78 -4.09 15.98
CA SER A 657 -27.81 -4.38 14.56
C SER A 657 -26.47 -4.74 13.91
N SER A 658 -25.99 -5.95 14.12
CA SER A 658 -24.95 -6.51 13.25
C SER A 658 -25.43 -7.84 12.70
N ILE A 659 -25.78 -7.83 11.41
CA ILE A 659 -25.85 -9.06 10.62
C ILE A 659 -24.43 -9.64 10.63
N PRO A 660 -24.23 -10.92 10.99
CA PRO A 660 -22.90 -11.52 10.94
C PRO A 660 -22.37 -11.41 9.52
N ALA A 661 -21.23 -10.74 9.35
CA ALA A 661 -20.53 -10.72 8.08
C ALA A 661 -20.26 -12.17 7.68
N SER A 662 -20.94 -12.64 6.64
CA SER A 662 -20.73 -13.96 6.07
C SER A 662 -19.39 -13.94 5.35
N TYR A 663 -18.31 -14.23 6.10
CA TYR A 663 -16.93 -14.07 5.65
C TYR A 663 -16.65 -14.70 4.27
N CYS A 664 -17.29 -15.82 3.92
CA CYS A 664 -17.03 -16.54 2.67
C CYS A 664 -18.27 -16.83 1.81
N GLN A 665 -19.28 -15.96 1.75
CA GLN A 665 -20.31 -16.11 0.70
C GLN A 665 -19.72 -15.62 -0.63
N PRO A 666 -19.58 -16.47 -1.66
CA PRO A 666 -19.18 -16.00 -2.99
C PRO A 666 -20.26 -15.06 -3.53
N LEU A 667 -19.87 -13.83 -3.87
CA LEU A 667 -20.77 -12.80 -4.39
C LEU A 667 -21.28 -13.17 -5.79
N PHE A 668 -20.46 -13.89 -6.55
CA PHE A 668 -20.85 -14.57 -7.78
C PHE A 668 -20.61 -16.07 -7.67
N GLN A 669 -21.59 -16.87 -8.09
CA GLN A 669 -21.42 -18.32 -8.05
C GLN A 669 -20.45 -18.78 -9.17
N PRO A 670 -19.33 -19.47 -8.86
CA PRO A 670 -18.30 -19.85 -9.83
C PRO A 670 -18.75 -20.75 -11.01
N TRP A 671 -19.97 -21.29 -10.96
CA TRP A 671 -20.48 -22.22 -11.97
C TRP A 671 -20.86 -21.52 -13.28
N GLU A 672 -21.25 -20.24 -13.26
CA GLU A 672 -21.61 -19.51 -14.48
C GLU A 672 -20.40 -19.24 -15.38
N ASP A 673 -19.25 -18.87 -14.82
CA ASP A 673 -18.04 -18.59 -15.60
C ASP A 673 -17.42 -19.88 -16.18
N LYS A 674 -17.40 -20.98 -15.41
CA LYS A 674 -16.96 -22.30 -15.91
C LYS A 674 -17.86 -22.79 -17.04
N LYS A 675 -19.17 -22.52 -16.98
CA LYS A 675 -20.15 -22.91 -18.00
C LYS A 675 -19.78 -22.35 -19.37
N HIS A 676 -19.21 -21.14 -19.47
CA HIS A 676 -18.79 -20.58 -20.76
C HIS A 676 -17.60 -21.30 -21.40
N HIS A 677 -16.60 -21.70 -20.60
CA HIS A 677 -15.47 -22.50 -21.09
C HIS A 677 -15.91 -23.91 -21.51
N TYR A 678 -16.77 -24.55 -20.72
CA TYR A 678 -17.34 -25.86 -21.07
C TYR A 678 -18.27 -25.78 -22.29
N LEU A 679 -19.09 -24.72 -22.43
CA LEU A 679 -19.88 -24.50 -23.64
C LEU A 679 -18.98 -24.27 -24.86
N GLY A 680 -17.94 -23.44 -24.74
CA GLY A 680 -17.02 -23.17 -25.83
C GLY A 680 -16.29 -24.43 -26.30
N ALA A 681 -15.82 -25.26 -25.36
CA ALA A 681 -15.22 -26.55 -25.66
C ALA A 681 -16.23 -27.51 -26.29
N LEU A 682 -17.46 -27.59 -25.76
CA LEU A 682 -18.54 -28.41 -26.30
C LEU A 682 -18.88 -28.01 -27.75
N TRP A 683 -19.08 -26.71 -28.01
CA TRP A 683 -19.36 -26.20 -29.36
C TRP A 683 -18.17 -26.40 -30.32
N GLY A 684 -16.93 -26.30 -29.83
CA GLY A 684 -15.73 -26.63 -30.59
C GLY A 684 -15.68 -28.11 -31.01
N VAL A 685 -16.00 -29.01 -30.10
CA VAL A 685 -16.08 -30.46 -30.37
C VAL A 685 -17.22 -30.76 -31.34
N LEU A 686 -18.42 -30.20 -31.12
CA LEU A 686 -19.56 -30.38 -32.03
C LEU A 686 -19.28 -29.84 -33.44
N GLY A 687 -18.60 -28.70 -33.55
CA GLY A 687 -18.16 -28.13 -34.83
C GLY A 687 -17.16 -29.03 -35.56
N ALA A 688 -16.18 -29.60 -34.84
CA ALA A 688 -15.23 -30.54 -35.40
C ALA A 688 -15.91 -31.83 -35.89
N VAL A 689 -16.83 -32.40 -35.12
CA VAL A 689 -17.62 -33.58 -35.52
C VAL A 689 -18.46 -33.29 -36.76
N GLY A 690 -19.12 -32.13 -36.82
CA GLY A 690 -19.87 -31.70 -38.00
C GLY A 690 -19.00 -31.59 -39.25
N LEU A 691 -17.80 -31.01 -39.13
CA LEU A 691 -16.82 -30.94 -40.23
C LEU A 691 -16.38 -32.34 -40.70
N PHE A 692 -16.10 -33.27 -39.78
CA PHE A 692 -15.73 -34.64 -40.14
C PHE A 692 -16.86 -35.38 -40.86
N LEU A 693 -18.12 -35.20 -40.43
CA LEU A 693 -19.28 -35.79 -41.12
C LEU A 693 -19.44 -35.23 -42.53
N ILE A 694 -19.32 -33.91 -42.71
CA ILE A 694 -19.39 -33.27 -44.03
C ILE A 694 -18.27 -33.79 -44.94
N MET A 695 -17.04 -33.88 -44.42
CA MET A 695 -15.91 -34.43 -45.16
C MET A 695 -16.14 -35.89 -45.53
N SER A 696 -16.67 -36.71 -44.63
CA SER A 696 -17.02 -38.10 -44.91
C SER A 696 -18.09 -38.22 -46.01
N VAL A 697 -19.14 -37.40 -45.95
CA VAL A 697 -20.19 -37.38 -46.99
C VAL A 697 -19.62 -36.93 -48.33
N LEU A 698 -18.77 -35.88 -48.35
CA LEU A 698 -18.08 -35.44 -49.56
C LEU A 698 -17.19 -36.54 -50.14
N CYS A 699 -16.41 -37.23 -49.30
CA CYS A 699 -15.60 -38.37 -49.72
C CYS A 699 -16.47 -39.51 -50.29
N CYS A 700 -17.60 -39.84 -49.66
CA CYS A 700 -18.55 -40.83 -50.17
C CYS A 700 -19.15 -40.39 -51.51
N CYS A 701 -19.57 -39.13 -51.65
CA CYS A 701 -20.10 -38.59 -52.90
C CYS A 701 -19.05 -38.61 -54.02
N LEU A 702 -17.80 -38.24 -53.72
CA LEU A 702 -16.68 -38.31 -54.66
C LEU A 702 -16.35 -39.75 -55.05
N TYR A 703 -16.40 -40.69 -54.11
CA TYR A 703 -16.21 -42.12 -54.35
C TYR A 703 -17.33 -42.70 -55.24
N CYS A 704 -18.60 -42.42 -54.93
CA CYS A 704 -19.74 -42.85 -55.75
C CYS A 704 -19.67 -42.26 -57.16
N ARG A 705 -19.23 -41.01 -57.31
CA ARG A 705 -19.06 -40.36 -58.61
C ARG A 705 -17.88 -40.96 -59.41
N ALA A 706 -16.81 -41.36 -58.73
CA ALA A 706 -15.70 -42.09 -59.36
C ALA A 706 -16.12 -43.50 -59.80
N LYS A 707 -16.91 -44.22 -58.98
CA LYS A 707 -17.44 -45.55 -59.31
C LYS A 707 -18.43 -45.50 -60.47
N SER A 708 -19.30 -44.49 -60.53
CA SER A 708 -20.24 -44.29 -61.65
C SER A 708 -19.56 -44.09 -63.01
N LYS A 709 -18.34 -43.53 -63.04
CA LYS A 709 -17.57 -43.38 -64.29
C LYS A 709 -16.98 -44.69 -64.82
N HIS A 710 -16.98 -45.76 -64.03
CA HIS A 710 -16.46 -47.08 -64.41
C HIS A 710 -17.56 -48.09 -64.80
N VAL A 711 -18.83 -47.71 -64.81
CA VAL A 711 -19.95 -48.61 -65.14
C VAL A 711 -20.76 -48.05 -66.31
N VAL A 712 -20.15 -47.95 -67.48
CA VAL A 712 -20.84 -47.99 -68.79
C VAL A 712 -19.92 -48.67 -69.80
N SER A 713 -20.04 -50.00 -69.90
CA SER A 713 -19.77 -50.78 -71.11
C SER A 713 -20.73 -51.97 -71.07
N THR A 714 -21.67 -52.00 -72.04
CA THR A 714 -22.24 -53.18 -72.74
C THR A 714 -22.51 -54.44 -71.89
N GLU A 715 -23.71 -55.02 -71.81
CA GLU A 715 -24.60 -55.46 -72.89
C GLU A 715 -25.84 -56.14 -72.26
N ASP A 716 -26.89 -56.27 -73.06
CA ASP A 716 -28.00 -57.24 -72.99
C ASP A 716 -29.26 -56.97 -72.14
N ILE A 717 -30.27 -56.44 -72.85
CA ILE A 717 -31.72 -56.63 -72.66
C ILE A 717 -32.11 -57.92 -73.42
N PRO A 718 -33.03 -58.75 -72.91
CA PRO A 718 -34.33 -58.81 -73.57
C PRO A 718 -35.53 -58.76 -72.61
N ASP A 719 -36.64 -58.35 -73.22
CA ASP A 719 -37.88 -57.87 -72.64
C ASP A 719 -38.81 -58.93 -72.04
N ALA A 720 -39.74 -58.38 -71.24
CA ALA A 720 -41.13 -58.80 -71.03
C ALA A 720 -41.38 -60.07 -70.18
N VAL A 721 -42.16 -59.89 -69.10
CA VAL A 721 -43.60 -60.24 -69.08
C VAL A 721 -44.24 -59.58 -67.87
N SER A 722 -45.34 -58.89 -68.13
CA SER A 722 -46.28 -58.33 -67.17
C SER A 722 -47.19 -59.41 -66.61
N MET A 723 -47.35 -59.48 -65.28
CA MET A 723 -48.54 -60.03 -64.63
C MET A 723 -48.72 -59.40 -63.25
N THR A 724 -49.97 -59.07 -62.96
CA THR A 724 -50.48 -58.19 -61.90
C THR A 724 -50.93 -59.01 -60.67
N PRO A 725 -51.70 -58.50 -59.69
CA PRO A 725 -51.20 -58.25 -58.33
C PRO A 725 -52.03 -58.94 -57.24
N SER A 726 -51.42 -59.69 -56.31
CA SER A 726 -52.07 -59.94 -55.02
C SER A 726 -51.12 -60.60 -54.02
N SER A 727 -50.78 -59.91 -52.95
CA SER A 727 -50.93 -60.39 -51.57
C SER A 727 -50.28 -59.39 -50.60
N VAL A 728 -51.12 -58.71 -49.82
CA VAL A 728 -51.15 -58.85 -48.35
C VAL A 728 -49.93 -58.23 -47.68
N ASP A 729 -49.98 -56.90 -47.55
CA ASP A 729 -49.14 -56.16 -46.60
C ASP A 729 -49.55 -56.55 -45.18
N THR A 730 -48.62 -57.20 -44.49
CA THR A 730 -48.69 -57.50 -43.08
C THR A 730 -47.50 -56.84 -42.39
N LEU A 731 -47.84 -55.95 -41.45
CA LEU A 731 -47.08 -55.61 -40.24
C LEU A 731 -45.74 -54.86 -40.39
N LEU A 732 -45.83 -53.54 -40.21
CA LEU A 732 -44.90 -52.82 -39.33
C LEU A 732 -45.13 -53.30 -37.88
N LYS A 733 -44.22 -54.15 -37.40
CA LYS A 733 -43.71 -54.16 -36.03
C LYS A 733 -42.20 -54.30 -36.11
#